data_AF-A0A0F5PYU5-F1
#
_entry.id   AF-A0A0F5PYU5-F1
#
_cell.length_a   1.000
_cell.length_b   1.000
_cell.length_c   1.000
_cell.angle_alpha   90.00
_cell.angle_beta   90.00
_cell.angle_gamma   90.00
#
_symmetry.space_group_name_H-M   'P 1'
#
loop_
_entity.id
_entity.type
_entity.pdbx_description
1 polymer ?
#
loop_
_entity_poly.entity_id
_entity_poly.type
_entity_poly.pdbx_seq_one_letter_code
_entity_poly.pdbx_strand_id
1 'polypeptide(L)'
;MRRAPWAALIGVTLVMLGLALPVAAQEQGQLFATQEEGYGRLILSFPGRDDLPKYQMRIENGVLSLEFDEKVSIILPDVGVTMSPYLSVARVDPDGRGLRLGLKSSFNFNRIEAGEKLFVDLLPTNWQGMPPPLPQEIIDELAERARLAAIKAERDRKAADVVELKPAATVRVGRNPTFMRVQFDWTVPTMAEYVQEGEAAHIAFEWPVGVDLRSLAADLPPEIGSVENVVSPDGTLVTLVLAEGVTPRFYENSPRQFVLDVDIAGEGLPSFTAASLADGVAKEPELQHSGPDSAKVDMLYPSGVAPTVTPFVSVLGSTVRVIFPFEQDTPAAVFRRGDTVWMIFDTVSGIAAPAQSSDLDALTSEFAVIASGDTQVVRIELSQDRLATLGSEGMAWVLSLGDIMLTPTEPINLSRRRDLQGAFEVVADVQRPARIHDFRDPLVGDMLKVVTAYPPARGVVRTLDYVEFSALRSVHGLVIKPESPELSVAIENDLAVLSTPEGLTVSAHDTPRTISNGVTESPRSSFVDLTALEEKDYGVLNRHLEDLQAQAAADEGRDRDLARLDLAQYYVANRFAHEALGVLSVLEADLKAEDLTRRMRMTRAIADTLAARPEEALAILNADSMGQEVDALLWRTIARADAYDFKGAREDAVEANSVAESYPQWVRNKFYFAAARAGVESDDIGIAERFLEQIEFASLDLEQASLYHLMSGRIDEGRGRVSEAIDTYGQVIAADIRPTRAEAIYRTLRLLNQQGTLDLNKAAETLSAESLLWRGNPLEADMQAMLADFYFREGNYRLGFETVRQAVSTYPESPPINALRDEAQAKFGELFLDGAADSLGPVDALSLYYDFRQLTPPGARGDEMIRNLARRLVRVDLLPQAAELLQYQLDNRLKGIARTQIAADLAIIYLADRKPQDAIRVLNATQLPGLPDALQRQRRVLEARAMIDGGRDQLALDLLRDLNGTDAALLRIDAHWKAKRYAEASELLEALYADQIGGRPLGQQVRMGLIKAGVGFALAGDQFGSSRLRSKYGDAMVTTPEWPMFDLVTGQAEITSVEFKIVASQVAGVDGINAFLASYRDTYAADGALAPLTASQPDAGIASR
;
A
#
# COMPACT_ATOMS: atom_id res chain seq x y z
N MET A 1 35.27 81.32 28.40
CA MET A 1 36.16 81.33 29.58
C MET A 1 36.70 79.92 29.80
N ARG A 2 38.04 79.76 29.78
CA ARG A 2 38.92 78.69 30.34
C ARG A 2 38.54 77.21 30.07
N ARG A 3 39.44 76.28 29.73
CA ARG A 3 40.86 76.15 29.38
C ARG A 3 41.00 74.68 28.89
N ALA A 4 41.83 74.43 27.88
CA ALA A 4 42.34 73.12 27.42
C ALA A 4 43.26 72.47 28.52
N PRO A 5 43.91 71.28 28.35
CA PRO A 5 44.24 70.55 27.09
C PRO A 5 44.22 68.98 27.11
N TRP A 6 43.96 68.31 25.97
CA TRP A 6 44.89 67.55 25.06
C TRP A 6 45.36 66.15 25.58
N ALA A 7 45.44 65.04 24.82
CA ALA A 7 45.55 64.80 23.37
C ALA A 7 45.20 63.35 22.97
N ALA A 8 44.85 63.16 21.68
CA ALA A 8 45.11 61.99 20.80
C ALA A 8 44.19 60.75 20.89
N LEU A 9 43.74 60.11 19.79
CA LEU A 9 43.74 60.42 18.36
C LEU A 9 42.79 59.45 17.61
N ILE A 10 42.43 59.87 16.40
CA ILE A 10 41.72 59.20 15.31
C ILE A 10 42.38 57.87 14.89
N GLY A 11 41.57 56.92 14.39
CA GLY A 11 41.98 55.54 14.10
C GLY A 11 42.83 55.32 12.84
N VAL A 12 43.31 54.07 12.72
CA VAL A 12 43.82 53.44 11.49
C VAL A 12 43.54 51.93 11.56
N THR A 13 43.06 51.44 10.43
CA THR A 13 42.97 50.09 9.89
C THR A 13 44.15 49.13 10.16
N LEU A 14 43.86 47.83 10.07
CA LEU A 14 44.76 46.71 9.69
C LEU A 14 45.65 46.01 10.75
N VAL A 15 45.42 44.68 10.83
CA VAL A 15 46.29 43.58 11.32
C VAL A 15 46.38 43.35 12.83
N MET A 16 45.51 42.47 13.32
CA MET A 16 45.93 41.37 14.18
C MET A 16 45.16 40.09 13.78
N LEU A 17 45.71 39.41 12.78
CA LEU A 17 45.69 37.94 12.75
C LEU A 17 46.39 37.49 14.05
N GLY A 18 45.61 37.26 15.09
CA GLY A 18 46.01 36.47 16.25
C GLY A 18 45.37 35.09 16.09
N LEU A 19 46.17 34.11 15.69
CA LEU A 19 45.83 32.70 15.63
C LEU A 19 45.07 32.27 16.89
N ALA A 20 43.74 32.12 16.79
CA ALA A 20 43.03 31.17 17.64
C ALA A 20 43.40 29.77 17.12
N LEU A 21 44.55 29.27 17.56
CA LEU A 21 44.81 27.83 17.49
C LEU A 21 43.67 27.17 18.28
N PRO A 22 42.92 26.22 17.71
CA PRO A 22 42.08 25.37 18.53
C PRO A 22 43.06 24.64 19.45
N VAL A 23 43.01 24.98 20.74
CA VAL A 23 43.56 24.09 21.75
C VAL A 23 42.76 22.82 21.59
N ALA A 24 43.35 21.79 20.98
CA ALA A 24 42.77 20.45 20.97
C ALA A 24 42.55 20.10 22.44
N ALA A 25 41.30 20.15 22.89
CA ALA A 25 40.92 19.77 24.23
C ALA A 25 41.36 18.32 24.39
N GLN A 26 42.21 18.07 25.38
CA GLN A 26 42.59 16.71 25.71
C GLN A 26 41.35 16.02 26.27
N GLU A 27 40.83 15.02 25.55
CA GLU A 27 39.59 14.34 25.89
C GLU A 27 39.76 13.55 27.20
N GLN A 28 38.94 13.84 28.20
CA GLN A 28 39.03 13.20 29.52
C GLN A 28 38.14 11.95 29.56
N GLY A 29 38.76 10.77 29.65
CA GLY A 29 38.10 9.50 29.84
C GLY A 29 38.28 8.94 31.25
N GLN A 30 37.37 8.08 31.69
CA GLN A 30 37.45 7.36 32.96
C GLN A 30 37.21 5.88 32.70
N LEU A 31 38.11 5.02 33.17
CA LEU A 31 37.92 3.58 33.14
C LEU A 31 37.36 3.12 34.49
N PHE A 32 36.21 2.46 34.46
CA PHE A 32 35.67 1.71 35.58
C PHE A 32 35.86 0.23 35.32
N ALA A 33 36.12 -0.53 36.38
CA ALA A 33 36.31 -1.97 36.28
C ALA A 33 35.57 -2.63 37.45
N THR A 34 34.57 -3.45 37.13
CA THR A 34 33.75 -4.17 38.10
C THR A 34 33.86 -5.66 37.90
N GLN A 35 33.91 -6.39 39.01
CA GLN A 35 33.83 -7.85 39.00
C GLN A 35 32.38 -8.24 39.27
N GLU A 36 31.72 -8.78 38.26
CA GLU A 36 30.33 -9.26 38.33
C GLU A 36 30.31 -10.76 38.66
N GLU A 37 29.11 -11.32 38.86
CA GLU A 37 28.94 -12.75 39.08
C GLU A 37 29.34 -13.55 37.83
N GLY A 38 30.58 -14.07 37.84
CA GLY A 38 31.11 -14.97 36.81
C GLY A 38 31.85 -14.30 35.66
N TYR A 39 31.85 -12.97 35.54
CA TYR A 39 32.59 -12.24 34.50
C TYR A 39 33.13 -10.90 35.02
N GLY A 40 34.12 -10.34 34.34
CA GLY A 40 34.62 -8.99 34.62
C GLY A 40 34.04 -7.98 33.62
N ARG A 41 33.67 -6.77 34.04
CA ARG A 41 33.18 -5.72 33.15
C ARG A 41 34.06 -4.48 33.24
N LEU A 42 34.49 -3.97 32.09
CA LEU A 42 35.23 -2.73 31.95
C LEU A 42 34.34 -1.70 31.29
N ILE A 43 34.25 -0.50 31.86
CA ILE A 43 33.42 0.59 31.35
C ILE A 43 34.33 1.80 31.14
N LEU A 44 34.58 2.15 29.89
CA LEU A 44 35.33 3.35 29.54
C LEU A 44 34.33 4.46 29.17
N SER A 45 34.28 5.52 29.98
CA SER A 45 33.35 6.64 29.82
C SER A 45 34.08 7.92 29.45
N PHE A 46 33.56 8.67 28.48
CA PHE A 46 34.05 9.99 28.08
C PHE A 46 33.00 11.07 28.39
N PRO A 47 32.91 11.53 29.65
CA PRO A 47 31.92 12.53 30.04
C PRO A 47 32.11 13.84 29.25
N GLY A 48 31.02 14.34 28.67
CA GLY A 48 31.00 15.60 27.90
C GLY A 48 31.02 15.44 26.38
N ARG A 49 31.00 14.19 25.87
CA ARG A 49 30.79 13.89 24.45
C ARG A 49 29.41 13.31 24.20
N ASP A 50 28.92 13.49 22.98
CA ASP A 50 27.72 12.82 22.48
C ASP A 50 28.06 11.40 21.94
N ASP A 51 29.32 11.16 21.55
CA ASP A 51 29.82 9.91 21.00
C ASP A 51 31.21 9.49 21.55
N LEU A 52 31.51 8.20 21.47
CA LEU A 52 32.85 7.68 21.79
C LEU A 52 33.91 8.21 20.81
N PRO A 53 35.12 8.57 21.28
CA PRO A 53 36.25 8.81 20.39
C PRO A 53 36.55 7.57 19.54
N LYS A 54 36.89 7.76 18.26
CA LYS A 54 37.25 6.65 17.37
C LYS A 54 38.41 5.84 17.95
N TYR A 55 38.24 4.52 17.99
CA TYR A 55 39.20 3.61 18.60
C TYR A 55 39.30 2.27 17.86
N GLN A 56 40.42 1.57 18.05
CA GLN A 56 40.66 0.20 17.61
C GLN A 56 41.00 -0.69 18.81
N MET A 57 40.38 -1.87 18.88
CA MET A 57 40.62 -2.86 19.93
C MET A 57 41.44 -4.04 19.38
N ARG A 58 42.56 -4.38 20.02
CA ARG A 58 43.43 -5.50 19.63
C ARG A 58 43.87 -6.31 20.84
N ILE A 59 44.00 -7.62 20.67
CA ILE A 59 44.47 -8.54 21.72
C ILE A 59 45.68 -9.31 21.19
N GLU A 60 46.83 -9.12 21.81
CA GLU A 60 48.08 -9.80 21.43
C GLU A 60 48.85 -10.23 22.68
N ASN A 61 49.33 -11.47 22.71
CA ASN A 61 50.20 -12.01 23.78
C ASN A 61 49.65 -11.80 25.22
N GLY A 62 48.33 -11.91 25.41
CA GLY A 62 47.70 -11.71 26.71
C GLY A 62 47.56 -10.23 27.14
N VAL A 63 47.69 -9.29 26.21
CA VAL A 63 47.44 -7.86 26.44
C VAL A 63 46.27 -7.40 25.58
N LEU A 64 45.25 -6.83 26.21
CA LEU A 64 44.19 -6.09 25.54
C LEU A 64 44.64 -4.64 25.34
N SER A 65 44.56 -4.14 24.11
CA SER A 65 44.94 -2.79 23.72
C SER A 65 43.78 -2.06 23.05
N LEU A 66 43.55 -0.80 23.45
CA LEU A 66 42.63 0.15 22.84
C LEU A 66 43.44 1.32 22.32
N GLU A 67 43.48 1.52 21.00
CA GLU A 67 44.20 2.61 20.32
C GLU A 67 43.20 3.66 19.83
N PHE A 68 43.36 4.92 20.24
CA PHE A 68 42.50 6.05 19.89
C PHE A 68 43.13 6.91 18.80
N ASP A 69 42.30 7.43 17.88
CA ASP A 69 42.76 8.33 16.81
C ASP A 69 43.26 9.68 17.37
N GLU A 70 42.67 10.10 18.50
CA GLU A 70 42.95 11.35 19.19
C GLU A 70 43.64 11.11 20.54
N LYS A 71 44.29 12.15 21.09
CA LYS A 71 44.94 12.06 22.40
C LYS A 71 43.88 12.09 23.51
N VAL A 72 43.80 11.03 24.28
CA VAL A 72 42.91 10.88 25.42
C VAL A 72 43.68 10.89 26.75
N SER A 73 43.10 11.47 27.79
CA SER A 73 43.57 11.36 29.16
C SER A 73 42.62 10.46 29.92
N ILE A 74 43.02 9.21 30.17
CA ILE A 74 42.18 8.22 30.84
C ILE A 74 42.62 8.07 32.29
N ILE A 75 41.69 8.28 33.22
CA ILE A 75 41.87 7.96 34.64
C ILE A 75 41.70 6.44 34.82
N LEU A 76 42.73 5.77 35.31
CA LEU A 76 42.73 4.32 35.50
C LEU A 76 42.53 3.93 36.97
N PRO A 77 41.70 2.91 37.26
CA PRO A 77 41.59 2.32 38.58
C PRO A 77 42.74 1.32 38.82
N ASP A 78 42.99 0.96 40.09
CA ASP A 78 43.94 -0.12 40.42
C ASP A 78 43.34 -1.49 40.10
N VAL A 79 43.35 -1.85 38.82
CA VAL A 79 42.77 -3.10 38.30
C VAL A 79 43.45 -4.36 38.85
N GLY A 80 44.69 -4.26 39.35
CA GLY A 80 45.39 -5.39 39.95
C GLY A 80 44.77 -5.82 41.27
N VAL A 81 44.13 -4.87 41.97
CA VAL A 81 43.39 -5.10 43.22
C VAL A 81 41.91 -5.35 42.95
N THR A 82 41.26 -4.51 42.15
CA THR A 82 39.79 -4.58 41.94
C THR A 82 39.36 -5.71 41.00
N MET A 83 40.23 -6.12 40.07
CA MET A 83 39.97 -7.13 39.05
C MET A 83 41.02 -8.24 39.08
N SER A 84 41.52 -8.59 40.27
CA SER A 84 42.62 -9.55 40.43
C SER A 84 42.43 -10.90 39.70
N PRO A 85 41.21 -11.48 39.55
CA PRO A 85 41.06 -12.71 38.77
C PRO A 85 41.26 -12.52 37.24
N TYR A 86 41.09 -11.30 36.72
CA TYR A 86 41.02 -11.02 35.28
C TYR A 86 42.23 -10.23 34.76
N LEU A 87 42.64 -9.20 35.49
CA LEU A 87 43.64 -8.23 35.06
C LEU A 87 44.85 -8.21 36.01
N SER A 88 46.04 -8.00 35.44
CA SER A 88 47.29 -7.83 36.18
C SER A 88 47.72 -6.37 36.31
N VAL A 89 47.53 -5.58 35.25
CA VAL A 89 47.92 -4.15 35.20
C VAL A 89 47.13 -3.41 34.12
N ALA A 90 46.86 -2.13 34.33
CA ALA A 90 46.36 -1.18 33.33
C ALA A 90 47.38 -0.04 33.16
N ARG A 91 47.67 0.36 31.92
CA ARG A 91 48.54 1.51 31.64
C ARG A 91 48.07 2.27 30.40
N VAL A 92 48.20 3.60 30.44
CA VAL A 92 48.07 4.45 29.26
C VAL A 92 49.45 4.61 28.62
N ASP A 93 49.51 4.56 27.30
CA ASP A 93 50.75 4.77 26.56
C ASP A 93 51.24 6.24 26.70
N PRO A 94 52.56 6.49 26.65
CA PRO A 94 53.12 7.83 26.87
C PRO A 94 52.67 8.89 25.86
N ASP A 95 52.17 8.48 24.70
CA ASP A 95 51.62 9.38 23.66
C ASP A 95 50.16 9.79 23.90
N GLY A 96 49.50 9.18 24.90
CA GLY A 96 48.10 9.41 25.24
C GLY A 96 47.12 8.82 24.23
N ARG A 97 47.56 7.89 23.37
CA ARG A 97 46.71 7.28 22.32
C ARG A 97 46.43 5.81 22.53
N GLY A 98 47.09 5.15 23.47
CA GLY A 98 46.87 3.73 23.77
C GLY A 98 46.46 3.47 25.21
N LEU A 99 45.51 2.58 25.44
CA LEU A 99 45.23 1.97 26.74
C LEU A 99 45.55 0.47 26.65
N ARG A 100 46.45 -0.01 27.51
CA ARG A 100 46.89 -1.42 27.55
C ARG A 100 46.56 -2.07 28.88
N LEU A 101 45.92 -3.23 28.82
CA LEU A 101 45.42 -4.02 29.94
C LEU A 101 46.04 -5.42 29.87
N GLY A 102 46.82 -5.81 30.87
CA GLY A 102 47.42 -7.14 30.95
C GLY A 102 46.42 -8.17 31.50
N LEU A 103 46.08 -9.18 30.72
CA LEU A 103 45.16 -10.26 31.08
C LEU A 103 45.88 -11.36 31.85
N LYS A 104 45.26 -11.94 32.89
CA LYS A 104 45.84 -13.08 33.64
C LYS A 104 45.60 -14.44 33.00
N SER A 105 44.60 -14.55 32.13
CA SER A 105 44.27 -15.75 31.37
C SER A 105 43.61 -15.37 30.04
N SER A 106 43.33 -16.36 29.20
CA SER A 106 42.50 -16.16 28.01
C SER A 106 41.04 -15.99 28.42
N PHE A 107 40.36 -15.00 27.84
CA PHE A 107 38.93 -14.71 28.03
C PHE A 107 38.24 -14.57 26.68
N ASN A 108 36.94 -14.83 26.64
CA ASN A 108 36.05 -14.38 25.57
C ASN A 108 35.64 -12.93 25.85
N PHE A 109 35.41 -12.14 24.81
CA PHE A 109 35.11 -10.72 24.93
C PHE A 109 33.73 -10.40 24.38
N ASN A 110 32.98 -9.59 25.11
CA ASN A 110 31.78 -8.94 24.61
C ASN A 110 31.98 -7.43 24.66
N ARG A 111 31.59 -6.74 23.58
CA ARG A 111 31.84 -5.31 23.42
C ARG A 111 30.53 -4.60 23.08
N ILE A 112 30.17 -3.60 23.88
CA ILE A 112 28.95 -2.82 23.69
C ILE A 112 29.28 -1.33 23.74
N GLU A 113 28.89 -0.58 22.72
CA GLU A 113 29.01 0.88 22.66
C GLU A 113 27.65 1.50 22.99
N ALA A 114 27.62 2.44 23.92
CA ALA A 114 26.39 3.06 24.40
C ALA A 114 26.63 4.56 24.66
N GLY A 115 26.37 5.38 23.64
CA GLY A 115 26.63 6.83 23.66
C GLY A 115 28.13 7.12 23.83
N GLU A 116 28.47 7.74 24.95
CA GLU A 116 29.82 8.12 25.38
C GLU A 116 30.55 7.04 26.21
N LYS A 117 29.95 5.86 26.36
CA LYS A 117 30.46 4.75 27.19
C LYS A 117 30.74 3.50 26.33
N LEU A 118 31.91 2.89 26.54
CA LEU A 118 32.32 1.62 25.96
C LEU A 118 32.37 0.55 27.04
N PHE A 119 31.60 -0.53 26.87
CA PHE A 119 31.58 -1.68 27.75
C PHE A 119 32.39 -2.83 27.13
N VAL A 120 33.30 -3.42 27.90
CA VAL A 120 34.09 -4.59 27.51
C VAL A 120 33.99 -5.63 28.62
N ASP A 121 33.28 -6.73 28.33
CA ASP A 121 33.13 -7.85 29.26
C ASP A 121 34.19 -8.92 29.02
N LEU A 122 34.81 -9.38 30.10
CA LEU A 122 35.82 -10.42 30.18
C LEU A 122 35.15 -11.71 30.67
N LEU A 123 34.74 -12.55 29.73
CA LEU A 123 34.03 -13.80 29.99
C LEU A 123 35.01 -14.96 30.07
N PRO A 124 34.95 -15.83 31.10
CA PRO A 124 35.72 -17.07 31.14
C PRO A 124 35.50 -17.95 29.89
N THR A 125 36.51 -18.74 29.50
CA THR A 125 36.41 -19.61 28.30
C THR A 125 35.34 -20.69 28.39
N ASN A 126 34.84 -21.00 29.60
CA ASN A 126 33.76 -21.94 29.87
C ASN A 126 32.38 -21.27 30.05
N TRP A 127 32.21 -20.00 29.67
CA TRP A 127 30.93 -19.30 29.74
C TRP A 127 29.86 -20.00 28.90
N GLN A 128 28.71 -20.31 29.51
CA GLN A 128 27.53 -20.89 28.85
C GLN A 128 26.34 -19.94 29.05
N GLY A 129 25.85 -19.33 27.98
CA GLY A 129 24.76 -18.36 28.01
C GLY A 129 25.00 -17.17 27.06
N MET A 130 23.99 -16.32 26.91
CA MET A 130 24.13 -15.07 26.15
C MET A 130 25.12 -14.12 26.86
N PRO A 131 25.83 -13.24 26.12
CA PRO A 131 26.63 -12.21 26.72
C PRO A 131 25.78 -11.28 27.62
N PRO A 132 26.33 -10.76 28.72
CA PRO A 132 25.56 -9.92 29.64
C PRO A 132 25.05 -8.64 28.96
N PRO A 133 23.78 -8.26 29.14
CA PRO A 133 23.21 -7.05 28.53
C PRO A 133 23.78 -5.76 29.16
N LEU A 134 23.46 -4.61 28.55
CA LEU A 134 23.68 -3.30 29.16
C LEU A 134 22.89 -3.20 30.48
N PRO A 135 23.44 -2.58 31.54
CA PRO A 135 22.69 -2.33 32.76
C PRO A 135 21.44 -1.48 32.47
N GLN A 136 20.31 -1.82 33.10
CA GLN A 136 19.02 -1.15 32.88
C GLN A 136 19.11 0.37 33.08
N GLU A 137 19.86 0.84 34.09
CA GLU A 137 20.06 2.26 34.38
C GLU A 137 20.66 3.03 33.17
N ILE A 138 21.49 2.39 32.36
CA ILE A 138 22.11 3.00 31.17
C ILE A 138 21.12 3.04 30.00
N ILE A 139 20.28 2.01 29.88
CA ILE A 139 19.20 1.96 28.89
C ILE A 139 18.21 3.10 29.15
N ASP A 140 17.84 3.29 30.41
CA ASP A 140 16.93 4.36 30.83
C ASP A 140 17.55 5.75 30.62
N GLU A 141 18.85 5.93 30.95
CA GLU A 141 19.59 7.19 30.70
C GLU A 141 19.64 7.55 29.21
N LEU A 142 19.89 6.56 28.34
CA LEU A 142 19.92 6.74 26.89
C LEU A 142 18.54 7.03 26.30
N ALA A 143 17.50 6.36 26.81
CA ALA A 143 16.13 6.59 26.38
C ALA A 143 15.67 8.02 26.71
N GLU A 144 15.95 8.51 27.92
CA GLU A 144 15.60 9.87 28.32
C GLU A 144 16.39 10.93 27.53
N ARG A 145 17.67 10.68 27.26
CA ARG A 145 18.47 11.58 26.40
C ARG A 145 17.96 11.61 24.96
N ALA A 146 17.61 10.46 24.39
CA ALA A 146 17.03 10.38 23.05
C ALA A 146 15.70 11.14 22.98
N ARG A 147 14.87 11.04 24.03
CA ARG A 147 13.62 11.80 24.16
C ARG A 147 13.87 13.31 24.19
N LEU A 148 14.81 13.78 24.99
CA LEU A 148 15.17 15.20 25.08
C LEU A 148 15.77 15.74 23.77
N ALA A 149 16.57 14.93 23.08
CA ALA A 149 17.12 15.26 21.76
C ALA A 149 16.03 15.38 20.69
N ALA A 150 15.05 14.47 20.70
CA ALA A 150 13.91 14.52 19.79
C ALA A 150 13.04 15.78 20.01
N ILE A 151 12.77 16.14 21.28
CA ILE A 151 12.05 17.37 21.62
C ILE A 151 12.79 18.60 21.11
N LYS A 152 14.12 18.64 21.25
CA LYS A 152 14.95 19.75 20.76
C LYS A 152 14.94 19.82 19.22
N ALA A 153 15.10 18.69 18.55
CA ALA A 153 15.07 18.62 17.08
C ALA A 153 13.72 19.07 16.51
N GLU A 154 12.62 18.69 17.16
CA GLU A 154 11.28 19.10 16.76
C GLU A 154 11.06 20.62 16.95
N ARG A 155 11.54 21.19 18.06
CA ARG A 155 11.54 22.65 18.27
C ARG A 155 12.37 23.38 17.23
N ASP A 156 13.54 22.87 16.89
CA ASP A 156 14.43 23.44 15.87
C ASP A 156 13.78 23.38 14.47
N ARG A 157 13.09 22.27 14.15
CA ARG A 157 12.29 22.13 12.92
C ARG A 157 11.17 23.16 12.85
N LYS A 158 10.33 23.24 13.90
CA LYS A 158 9.23 24.22 13.97
C LYS A 158 9.74 25.66 13.87
N ALA A 159 10.89 25.97 14.49
CA ALA A 159 11.52 27.28 14.38
C ALA A 159 11.97 27.59 12.94
N ALA A 160 12.49 26.60 12.19
CA ALA A 160 12.81 26.76 10.77
C ALA A 160 11.56 26.97 9.91
N ASP A 161 10.50 26.19 10.15
CA ASP A 161 9.24 26.27 9.40
C ASP A 161 8.53 27.62 9.59
N VAL A 162 8.63 28.23 10.78
CA VAL A 162 8.09 29.59 11.02
C VAL A 162 8.77 30.64 10.14
N VAL A 163 10.09 30.51 9.89
CA VAL A 163 10.84 31.43 9.03
C VAL A 163 10.41 31.27 7.57
N GLU A 164 10.15 30.04 7.13
CA GLU A 164 9.75 29.73 5.76
C GLU A 164 8.29 30.08 5.48
N LEU A 165 7.37 29.56 6.30
CA LEU A 165 5.93 29.60 6.07
C LEU A 165 5.27 30.89 6.55
N LYS A 166 5.90 31.62 7.47
CA LYS A 166 5.38 32.85 8.09
C LYS A 166 3.92 32.70 8.57
N PRO A 167 3.65 31.73 9.47
CA PRO A 167 2.33 31.56 10.05
C PRO A 167 1.92 32.83 10.80
N ALA A 168 0.71 33.31 10.56
CA ALA A 168 0.12 34.44 11.26
C ALA A 168 -1.38 34.21 11.45
N ALA A 169 -1.88 34.54 12.64
CA ALA A 169 -3.30 34.45 12.99
C ALA A 169 -3.94 35.84 12.99
N THR A 170 -5.08 35.97 12.32
CA THR A 170 -5.97 37.14 12.42
C THR A 170 -7.20 36.77 13.25
N VAL A 171 -7.53 37.59 14.25
CA VAL A 171 -8.68 37.34 15.12
C VAL A 171 -9.84 38.27 14.78
N ARG A 172 -11.01 37.68 14.53
CA ARG A 172 -12.27 38.38 14.23
C ARG A 172 -13.27 38.09 15.34
N VAL A 173 -13.99 39.12 15.77
CA VAL A 173 -15.01 39.01 16.80
C VAL A 173 -16.34 39.45 16.19
N GLY A 174 -17.35 38.58 16.24
CA GLY A 174 -18.72 38.87 15.82
C GLY A 174 -19.67 38.74 17.00
N ARG A 175 -20.57 39.72 17.20
CA ARG A 175 -21.61 39.66 18.23
C ARG A 175 -22.96 39.36 17.57
N ASN A 176 -23.58 38.26 17.99
CA ASN A 176 -24.96 37.94 17.67
C ASN A 176 -25.84 38.18 18.92
N PRO A 177 -27.18 38.24 18.77
CA PRO A 177 -28.08 38.52 19.89
C PRO A 177 -27.99 37.52 21.06
N THR A 178 -27.60 36.27 20.81
CA THR A 178 -27.59 35.19 21.80
C THR A 178 -26.20 34.65 22.15
N PHE A 179 -25.19 34.93 21.32
CA PHE A 179 -23.81 34.48 21.53
C PHE A 179 -22.82 35.38 20.79
N MET A 180 -21.58 35.37 21.23
CA MET A 180 -20.45 36.00 20.57
C MET A 180 -19.56 34.93 19.94
N ARG A 181 -19.06 35.21 18.74
CA ARG A 181 -18.13 34.36 17.99
C ARG A 181 -16.75 34.99 17.92
N VAL A 182 -15.73 34.28 18.38
CA VAL A 182 -14.32 34.60 18.16
C VAL A 182 -13.76 33.63 17.12
N GLN A 183 -13.28 34.15 16.00
CA GLN A 183 -12.74 33.37 14.89
C GLN A 183 -11.24 33.67 14.71
N PHE A 184 -10.44 32.61 14.64
CA PHE A 184 -9.00 32.65 14.36
C PHE A 184 -8.75 32.18 12.93
N ASP A 185 -8.28 33.10 12.07
CA ASP A 185 -7.92 32.84 10.67
C ASP A 185 -6.40 32.78 10.52
N TRP A 186 -5.86 31.62 10.19
CA TRP A 186 -4.42 31.40 9.98
C TRP A 186 -4.01 31.51 8.51
N THR A 187 -2.82 32.06 8.24
CA THR A 187 -2.26 32.14 6.88
C THR A 187 -1.86 30.78 6.30
N VAL A 188 -1.61 29.80 7.16
CA VAL A 188 -1.21 28.43 6.82
C VAL A 188 -2.05 27.40 7.58
N PRO A 189 -2.17 26.16 7.10
CA PRO A 189 -2.82 25.09 7.86
C PRO A 189 -2.20 25.00 9.25
N THR A 190 -3.03 24.88 10.29
CA THR A 190 -2.62 24.96 11.69
C THR A 190 -3.42 23.96 12.50
N MET A 191 -2.79 23.23 13.42
CA MET A 191 -3.49 22.40 14.42
C MET A 191 -3.80 23.21 15.68
N ALA A 192 -4.97 22.95 16.29
CA ALA A 192 -5.40 23.59 17.52
C ALA A 192 -6.04 22.58 18.49
N GLU A 193 -5.73 22.73 19.79
CA GLU A 193 -6.34 21.96 20.88
C GLU A 193 -7.02 22.90 21.87
N TYR A 194 -8.19 22.52 22.38
CA TYR A 194 -8.95 23.28 23.37
C TYR A 194 -9.17 22.48 24.65
N VAL A 195 -8.87 23.09 25.80
CA VAL A 195 -9.12 22.54 27.13
C VAL A 195 -9.68 23.62 28.04
N GLN A 196 -10.71 23.29 28.82
CA GLN A 196 -11.26 24.17 29.84
C GLN A 196 -11.09 23.55 31.23
N GLU A 197 -10.47 24.30 32.14
CA GLU A 197 -10.30 23.94 33.55
C GLU A 197 -11.00 25.00 34.43
N GLY A 198 -12.25 24.71 34.80
CA GLY A 198 -13.08 25.65 35.55
C GLY A 198 -13.39 26.91 34.74
N GLU A 199 -12.93 28.06 35.24
CA GLU A 199 -13.07 29.37 34.58
C GLU A 199 -11.96 29.64 33.56
N ALA A 200 -10.89 28.85 33.53
CA ALA A 200 -9.79 29.04 32.57
C ALA A 200 -10.02 28.18 31.31
N ALA A 201 -9.98 28.80 30.14
CA ALA A 201 -10.06 28.16 28.85
C ALA A 201 -8.75 28.37 28.07
N HIS A 202 -8.18 27.28 27.58
CA HIS A 202 -6.88 27.23 26.92
C HIS A 202 -7.04 26.74 25.48
N ILE A 203 -6.58 27.53 24.52
CA ILE A 203 -6.47 27.14 23.12
C ILE A 203 -4.98 27.08 22.76
N ALA A 204 -4.45 25.89 22.51
CA ALA A 204 -3.07 25.68 22.10
C ALA A 204 -3.00 25.54 20.57
N PHE A 205 -2.25 26.41 19.90
CA PHE A 205 -1.96 26.31 18.48
C PHE A 205 -0.50 25.87 18.28
N GLU A 206 -0.24 25.04 17.27
CA GLU A 206 1.09 24.42 17.07
C GLU A 206 2.22 25.39 16.71
N TRP A 207 1.90 26.55 16.14
CA TRP A 207 2.89 27.52 15.66
C TRP A 207 3.38 28.43 16.79
N PRO A 208 4.71 28.55 17.02
CA PRO A 208 5.26 29.41 18.07
C PRO A 208 5.29 30.88 17.64
N VAL A 209 4.11 31.43 17.31
CA VAL A 209 3.93 32.83 16.88
C VAL A 209 2.86 33.52 17.71
N GLY A 210 3.01 34.83 17.93
CA GLY A 210 2.05 35.61 18.70
C GLY A 210 0.72 35.77 17.96
N VAL A 211 -0.39 35.59 18.67
CA VAL A 211 -1.74 35.85 18.16
C VAL A 211 -2.16 37.26 18.62
N ASP A 212 -2.59 38.12 17.69
CA ASP A 212 -3.03 39.47 18.02
C ASP A 212 -4.46 39.47 18.58
N LEU A 213 -4.58 39.59 19.91
CA LEU A 213 -5.86 39.58 20.63
C LEU A 213 -6.37 40.98 20.99
N ARG A 214 -5.75 42.04 20.46
CA ARG A 214 -6.10 43.43 20.80
C ARG A 214 -7.55 43.79 20.46
N SER A 215 -8.09 43.25 19.37
CA SER A 215 -9.49 43.46 18.97
C SER A 215 -10.48 42.87 19.97
N LEU A 216 -10.17 41.71 20.54
CA LEU A 216 -10.98 41.06 21.58
C LEU A 216 -10.78 41.74 22.95
N ALA A 217 -9.56 42.16 23.28
CA ALA A 217 -9.25 42.86 24.53
C ALA A 217 -9.84 44.28 24.61
N ALA A 218 -10.06 44.94 23.47
CA ALA A 218 -10.59 46.31 23.41
C ALA A 218 -12.08 46.42 23.78
N ASP A 219 -12.84 45.33 23.63
CA ASP A 219 -14.28 45.26 23.92
C ASP A 219 -14.62 43.89 24.53
N LEU A 220 -14.02 43.62 25.70
CA LEU A 220 -14.25 42.39 26.46
C LEU A 220 -15.70 42.35 26.97
N PRO A 221 -16.49 41.34 26.58
CA PRO A 221 -17.83 41.17 27.10
C PRO A 221 -17.79 40.65 28.54
N PRO A 222 -18.88 40.82 29.32
CA PRO A 222 -18.91 40.44 30.73
C PRO A 222 -18.68 38.94 30.97
N GLU A 223 -18.88 38.08 29.97
CA GLU A 223 -18.63 36.64 30.01
C GLU A 223 -17.14 36.26 29.90
N ILE A 224 -16.26 37.18 29.50
CA ILE A 224 -14.81 36.97 29.42
C ILE A 224 -14.10 37.99 30.32
N GLY A 225 -13.55 37.52 31.43
CA GLY A 225 -12.80 38.33 32.40
C GLY A 225 -11.44 38.81 31.87
N SER A 226 -10.68 37.96 31.17
CA SER A 226 -9.39 38.34 30.57
C SER A 226 -8.99 37.42 29.42
N VAL A 227 -8.11 37.91 28.55
CA VAL A 227 -7.52 37.15 27.45
C VAL A 227 -6.02 37.41 27.36
N GLU A 228 -5.23 36.35 27.32
CA GLU A 228 -3.78 36.40 27.23
C GLU A 228 -3.25 35.47 26.14
N ASN A 229 -2.11 35.81 25.55
CA ASN A 229 -1.38 34.94 24.63
C ASN A 229 0.05 34.72 25.15
N VAL A 230 0.44 33.46 25.27
CA VAL A 230 1.79 33.06 25.66
C VAL A 230 2.41 32.26 24.53
N VAL A 231 3.55 32.74 24.01
CA VAL A 231 4.30 32.03 22.97
C VAL A 231 5.38 31.18 23.65
N SER A 232 5.42 29.89 23.32
CA SER A 232 6.45 28.94 23.74
C SER A 232 7.16 28.36 22.52
N PRO A 233 8.30 27.66 22.67
CA PRO A 233 8.94 26.93 21.57
C PRO A 233 8.06 25.82 20.98
N ASP A 234 7.07 25.32 21.73
CA ASP A 234 6.22 24.20 21.32
C ASP A 234 4.98 24.65 20.55
N GLY A 235 4.64 25.94 20.61
CA GLY A 235 3.44 26.54 20.04
C GLY A 235 3.00 27.80 20.78
N THR A 236 1.82 28.31 20.47
CA THR A 236 1.23 29.50 21.08
C THR A 236 -0.04 29.14 21.83
N LEU A 237 -0.15 29.59 23.09
CA LEU A 237 -1.25 29.30 23.98
C LEU A 237 -2.09 30.58 24.16
N VAL A 238 -3.35 30.54 23.75
CA VAL A 238 -4.33 31.58 24.06
C VAL A 238 -5.11 31.14 25.30
N THR A 239 -5.04 31.92 26.37
CA THR A 239 -5.76 31.67 27.61
C THR A 239 -6.85 32.70 27.79
N LEU A 240 -8.08 32.25 28.03
CA LEU A 240 -9.23 33.08 28.36
C LEU A 240 -9.68 32.75 29.78
N VAL A 241 -9.96 33.77 30.59
CA VAL A 241 -10.67 33.60 31.87
C VAL A 241 -12.12 33.92 31.61
N LEU A 242 -12.99 32.94 31.77
CA LEU A 242 -14.43 33.00 31.55
C LEU A 242 -15.16 33.31 32.86
N ALA A 243 -16.33 33.91 32.78
CA ALA A 243 -17.19 34.10 33.95
C ALA A 243 -17.77 32.76 34.46
N GLU A 244 -18.12 32.72 35.75
CA GLU A 244 -18.66 31.53 36.42
C GLU A 244 -19.88 30.95 35.66
N GLY A 245 -19.81 29.68 35.27
CA GLY A 245 -20.88 28.96 34.57
C GLY A 245 -20.91 29.12 33.04
N VAL A 246 -19.93 29.80 32.43
CA VAL A 246 -19.82 29.92 30.97
C VAL A 246 -19.08 28.72 30.37
N THR A 247 -19.74 28.01 29.43
CA THR A 247 -19.16 26.89 28.69
C THR A 247 -19.19 27.18 27.18
N PRO A 248 -18.07 27.64 26.59
CA PRO A 248 -18.05 27.98 25.18
C PRO A 248 -17.89 26.72 24.31
N ARG A 249 -18.22 26.87 23.03
CA ARG A 249 -18.09 25.82 22.01
C ARG A 249 -16.90 26.14 21.10
N PHE A 250 -15.89 25.29 21.11
CA PHE A 250 -14.72 25.42 20.23
C PHE A 250 -14.77 24.35 19.14
N TYR A 251 -14.58 24.75 17.87
CA TYR A 251 -14.57 23.83 16.75
C TYR A 251 -13.80 24.38 15.54
N GLU A 252 -13.34 23.47 14.68
CA GLU A 252 -12.63 23.78 13.44
C GLU A 252 -13.62 23.89 12.28
N ASN A 253 -13.57 25.00 11.54
CA ASN A 253 -14.35 25.19 10.31
C ASN A 253 -13.57 24.78 9.05
N SER A 254 -12.25 24.93 9.07
CA SER A 254 -11.33 24.45 8.04
C SER A 254 -9.92 24.36 8.62
N PRO A 255 -8.94 23.74 7.93
CA PRO A 255 -7.56 23.64 8.41
C PRO A 255 -6.86 24.98 8.72
N ARG A 256 -7.48 26.11 8.38
CA ARG A 256 -6.99 27.47 8.64
C ARG A 256 -7.93 28.32 9.50
N GLN A 257 -9.08 27.79 9.92
CA GLN A 257 -10.13 28.57 10.58
C GLN A 257 -10.68 27.85 11.81
N PHE A 258 -10.50 28.47 12.97
CA PHE A 258 -10.97 27.96 14.27
C PHE A 258 -11.96 28.94 14.89
N VAL A 259 -13.01 28.42 15.51
CA VAL A 259 -14.12 29.22 16.04
C VAL A 259 -14.39 28.87 17.49
N LEU A 260 -14.53 29.91 18.33
CA LEU A 260 -14.98 29.85 19.71
C LEU A 260 -16.28 30.65 19.85
N ASP A 261 -17.39 29.97 20.15
CA ASP A 261 -18.67 30.59 20.44
C ASP A 261 -18.92 30.64 21.96
N VAL A 262 -19.20 31.84 22.48
CA VAL A 262 -19.48 32.13 23.89
C VAL A 262 -20.90 32.66 24.02
N ASP A 263 -21.76 31.95 24.74
CA ASP A 263 -23.16 32.35 24.93
C ASP A 263 -23.27 33.54 25.91
N ILE A 264 -24.12 34.53 25.62
CA ILE A 264 -24.26 35.78 26.40
C ILE A 264 -25.44 35.65 27.38
N ALA A 265 -25.21 35.91 28.67
CA ALA A 265 -26.23 35.74 29.71
C ALA A 265 -27.00 37.05 29.97
N GLY A 266 -28.22 37.15 29.42
CA GLY A 266 -29.25 38.06 29.93
C GLY A 266 -29.64 39.27 29.08
N GLU A 267 -30.28 39.04 27.95
CA GLU A 267 -31.54 39.72 27.62
C GLU A 267 -32.56 38.65 27.23
N GLY A 268 -33.28 38.15 28.22
CA GLY A 268 -34.40 37.24 28.01
C GLY A 268 -35.63 38.01 27.51
N LEU A 269 -36.22 37.56 26.41
CA LEU A 269 -37.64 37.82 26.10
C LEU A 269 -38.50 36.67 26.67
N PRO A 270 -39.78 36.93 26.96
CA PRO A 270 -40.48 36.49 28.18
C PRO A 270 -40.78 34.99 28.23
N SER A 271 -40.96 34.47 29.46
CA SER A 271 -41.49 33.13 29.70
C SER A 271 -42.91 33.01 29.17
N PHE A 272 -43.11 32.21 28.13
CA PHE A 272 -44.43 31.81 27.68
C PHE A 272 -44.81 30.51 28.40
N THR A 273 -45.78 30.59 29.31
CA THR A 273 -46.50 29.41 29.79
C THR A 273 -47.34 28.84 28.64
N ALA A 274 -47.50 27.52 28.62
CA ALA A 274 -48.29 26.77 27.62
C ALA A 274 -49.76 27.25 27.45
N ALA A 275 -50.25 28.14 28.31
CA ALA A 275 -51.55 28.79 28.19
C ALA A 275 -51.56 30.08 27.32
N SER A 276 -50.42 30.54 26.79
CA SER A 276 -50.31 31.80 26.03
C SER A 276 -49.88 31.66 24.55
N LEU A 277 -49.69 30.43 24.07
CA LEU A 277 -49.44 30.13 22.64
C LEU A 277 -50.74 29.87 21.86
N ALA A 278 -51.89 30.21 22.45
CA ALA A 278 -53.20 30.10 21.82
C ALA A 278 -53.58 31.31 20.95
N ASP A 279 -52.74 32.35 20.80
CA ASP A 279 -53.07 33.48 19.93
C ASP A 279 -51.83 34.14 19.30
N GLY A 280 -51.63 33.88 17.99
CA GLY A 280 -51.09 34.87 17.05
C GLY A 280 -49.58 34.93 16.82
N VAL A 281 -49.04 34.04 15.99
CA VAL A 281 -47.83 34.33 15.19
C VAL A 281 -48.28 34.86 13.83
N ALA A 282 -48.17 36.19 13.64
CA ALA A 282 -48.04 36.82 12.35
C ALA A 282 -46.71 37.58 12.31
N LYS A 283 -45.73 36.96 11.65
CA LYS A 283 -44.54 37.45 10.91
C LYS A 283 -43.90 38.81 11.26
N GLU A 284 -42.56 38.79 11.34
CA GLU A 284 -41.65 39.89 10.95
C GLU A 284 -40.52 39.36 10.03
N PRO A 285 -39.76 40.22 9.30
CA PRO A 285 -39.63 40.14 7.84
C PRO A 285 -38.19 40.05 7.31
N GLU A 286 -38.04 39.77 6.01
CA GLU A 286 -36.78 39.93 5.26
C GLU A 286 -36.44 41.41 5.00
N LEU A 287 -35.15 41.73 5.01
CA LEU A 287 -34.60 42.92 4.37
C LEU A 287 -33.73 42.51 3.19
N GLN A 288 -34.05 43.07 2.02
CA GLN A 288 -33.06 43.77 1.22
C GLN A 288 -33.79 44.64 0.21
N HIS A 289 -33.71 45.97 0.34
CA HIS A 289 -33.80 46.85 -0.83
C HIS A 289 -32.96 48.12 -0.64
N SER A 290 -32.06 48.34 -1.59
CA SER A 290 -31.51 49.64 -1.97
C SER A 290 -32.48 50.37 -2.90
N GLY A 291 -32.79 51.64 -2.58
CA GLY A 291 -33.25 52.66 -3.55
C GLY A 291 -34.71 53.13 -3.39
N PRO A 292 -34.99 54.45 -3.53
CA PRO A 292 -35.86 55.17 -2.60
C PRO A 292 -37.12 55.78 -3.25
N ASP A 293 -38.18 56.08 -2.49
CA ASP A 293 -38.44 57.43 -1.94
C ASP A 293 -39.84 57.57 -1.28
N SER A 294 -39.87 58.40 -0.23
CA SER A 294 -41.01 59.13 0.36
C SER A 294 -42.17 58.41 1.09
N ALA A 295 -42.04 58.41 2.43
CA ALA A 295 -43.00 58.77 3.48
C ALA A 295 -44.53 58.84 3.20
N LYS A 296 -45.34 58.11 3.99
CA LYS A 296 -45.99 58.59 5.24
C LYS A 296 -46.91 57.52 5.85
N VAL A 297 -46.97 57.56 7.17
CA VAL A 297 -47.72 56.74 8.13
C VAL A 297 -49.24 56.85 7.94
N ASP A 298 -49.98 55.72 7.96
CA ASP A 298 -51.24 55.59 8.72
C ASP A 298 -51.70 54.13 8.93
N MET A 299 -51.90 53.79 10.21
CA MET A 299 -52.86 52.86 10.82
C MET A 299 -52.83 51.32 10.62
N LEU A 300 -52.32 50.63 11.66
CA LEU A 300 -52.94 49.57 12.51
C LEU A 300 -54.06 48.64 11.97
N TYR A 301 -53.80 47.33 12.19
CA TYR A 301 -54.64 46.10 12.22
C TYR A 301 -54.68 45.17 10.99
N PRO A 302 -54.69 43.83 11.22
CA PRO A 302 -54.12 42.81 10.34
C PRO A 302 -55.15 42.13 9.43
N SER A 303 -54.69 41.59 8.29
CA SER A 303 -55.34 40.50 7.55
C SER A 303 -54.35 39.88 6.57
N GLY A 304 -54.05 38.59 6.71
CA GLY A 304 -53.22 37.83 5.77
C GLY A 304 -53.26 36.33 6.08
N VAL A 305 -54.24 35.65 5.50
CA VAL A 305 -54.55 34.21 5.59
C VAL A 305 -53.32 33.37 5.15
N ALA A 306 -52.95 32.33 5.91
CA ALA A 306 -51.94 31.35 5.47
C ALA A 306 -52.39 30.72 4.13
N PRO A 307 -51.52 30.59 3.11
CA PRO A 307 -51.93 30.10 1.80
C PRO A 307 -52.49 28.67 1.91
N THR A 308 -53.70 28.45 1.41
CA THR A 308 -54.37 27.15 1.42
C THR A 308 -53.81 26.25 0.32
N VAL A 309 -53.26 25.09 0.68
CA VAL A 309 -52.82 24.06 -0.28
C VAL A 309 -54.06 23.37 -0.83
N THR A 310 -54.29 23.48 -2.13
CA THR A 310 -55.41 22.80 -2.79
C THR A 310 -54.85 21.60 -3.55
N PRO A 311 -55.09 20.35 -3.10
CA PRO A 311 -54.66 19.18 -3.81
C PRO A 311 -55.39 19.05 -5.14
N PHE A 312 -54.73 18.48 -6.14
CA PHE A 312 -55.34 18.23 -7.43
C PHE A 312 -55.18 16.76 -7.82
N VAL A 313 -56.13 16.29 -8.62
CA VAL A 313 -56.22 14.89 -9.03
C VAL A 313 -55.66 14.75 -10.44
N SER A 314 -54.83 13.74 -10.65
CA SER A 314 -54.41 13.29 -11.98
C SER A 314 -54.62 11.79 -12.10
N VAL A 315 -54.91 11.31 -13.30
CA VAL A 315 -55.15 9.88 -13.56
C VAL A 315 -54.04 9.35 -14.45
N LEU A 316 -53.43 8.25 -14.03
CA LEU A 316 -52.41 7.54 -14.79
C LEU A 316 -52.84 6.07 -14.95
N GLY A 317 -53.45 5.75 -16.10
CA GLY A 317 -54.03 4.43 -16.34
C GLY A 317 -55.25 4.17 -15.46
N SER A 318 -55.23 3.11 -14.64
CA SER A 318 -56.25 2.79 -13.63
C SER A 318 -55.94 3.35 -12.23
N THR A 319 -54.84 4.09 -12.07
CA THR A 319 -54.40 4.66 -10.79
C THR A 319 -54.77 6.14 -10.71
N VAL A 320 -55.47 6.53 -9.65
CA VAL A 320 -55.80 7.92 -9.34
C VAL A 320 -54.74 8.49 -8.41
N ARG A 321 -54.15 9.62 -8.79
CA ARG A 321 -53.08 10.30 -8.04
C ARG A 321 -53.61 11.60 -7.46
N VAL A 322 -53.61 11.72 -6.14
CA VAL A 322 -53.92 12.96 -5.41
C VAL A 322 -52.60 13.63 -5.05
N ILE A 323 -52.35 14.80 -5.62
CA ILE A 323 -51.10 15.53 -5.48
C ILE A 323 -51.32 16.70 -4.53
N PHE A 324 -50.50 16.77 -3.48
CA PHE A 324 -50.48 17.83 -2.47
C PHE A 324 -49.26 18.74 -2.73
N PRO A 325 -49.43 19.88 -3.43
CA PRO A 325 -48.33 20.73 -3.85
C PRO A 325 -47.91 21.69 -2.73
N PHE A 326 -47.06 21.22 -1.82
CA PHE A 326 -46.46 22.09 -0.81
C PHE A 326 -45.33 22.92 -1.41
N GLU A 327 -45.14 24.15 -0.91
CA GLU A 327 -44.06 25.06 -1.33
C GLU A 327 -42.75 24.83 -0.55
N GLN A 328 -42.78 23.97 0.47
CA GLN A 328 -41.64 23.57 1.29
C GLN A 328 -41.74 22.10 1.70
N ASP A 329 -40.61 21.48 2.03
CA ASP A 329 -40.55 20.12 2.56
C ASP A 329 -41.47 20.00 3.79
N THR A 330 -42.54 19.22 3.65
CA THR A 330 -43.58 19.10 4.68
C THR A 330 -43.56 17.68 5.24
N PRO A 331 -43.29 17.48 6.55
CA PRO A 331 -43.35 16.17 7.17
C PRO A 331 -44.75 15.58 7.07
N ALA A 332 -44.81 14.27 6.83
CA ALA A 332 -46.07 13.55 6.77
C ALA A 332 -46.01 12.18 7.45
N ALA A 333 -47.18 11.68 7.84
CA ALA A 333 -47.39 10.28 8.18
C ALA A 333 -48.67 9.81 7.47
N VAL A 334 -48.61 8.65 6.82
CA VAL A 334 -49.71 8.08 6.05
C VAL A 334 -49.91 6.63 6.44
N PHE A 335 -51.11 6.30 6.90
CA PHE A 335 -51.46 4.95 7.34
C PHE A 335 -52.91 4.64 7.01
N ARG A 336 -53.22 3.34 6.89
CA ARG A 336 -54.56 2.86 6.56
C ARG A 336 -55.16 2.13 7.75
N ARG A 337 -56.41 2.44 8.09
CA ARG A 337 -57.22 1.72 9.09
C ARG A 337 -58.56 1.36 8.48
N GLY A 338 -58.81 0.06 8.30
CA GLY A 338 -59.97 -0.42 7.56
C GLY A 338 -59.97 0.14 6.14
N ASP A 339 -61.09 0.73 5.72
CA ASP A 339 -61.23 1.37 4.40
C ASP A 339 -60.89 2.86 4.41
N THR A 340 -60.31 3.37 5.50
CA THR A 340 -59.90 4.78 5.63
C THR A 340 -58.39 4.95 5.54
N VAL A 341 -57.93 5.85 4.67
CA VAL A 341 -56.55 6.33 4.60
C VAL A 341 -56.46 7.65 5.37
N TRP A 342 -55.56 7.68 6.34
CA TRP A 342 -55.23 8.86 7.14
C TRP A 342 -53.91 9.42 6.67
N MET A 343 -53.86 10.74 6.45
CA MET A 343 -52.63 11.48 6.20
C MET A 343 -52.53 12.61 7.21
N ILE A 344 -51.41 12.70 7.91
CA ILE A 344 -51.13 13.75 8.89
C ILE A 344 -49.97 14.57 8.34
N PHE A 345 -50.16 15.87 8.17
CA PHE A 345 -49.14 16.80 7.66
C PHE A 345 -48.81 17.87 8.70
N ASP A 346 -47.52 18.08 8.96
CA ASP A 346 -47.06 19.15 9.85
C ASP A 346 -46.95 20.46 9.08
N THR A 347 -48.08 21.17 8.99
CA THR A 347 -48.18 22.43 8.27
C THR A 347 -49.23 23.37 8.85
N VAL A 348 -48.88 24.66 8.91
CA VAL A 348 -49.80 25.76 9.25
C VAL A 348 -50.64 26.21 8.06
N SER A 349 -50.31 25.76 6.84
CA SER A 349 -51.09 26.01 5.64
C SER A 349 -52.33 25.12 5.65
N GLY A 350 -53.53 25.70 5.57
CA GLY A 350 -54.76 24.92 5.48
C GLY A 350 -54.79 24.06 4.22
N ILE A 351 -55.33 22.84 4.28
CA ILE A 351 -55.54 22.00 3.09
C ILE A 351 -57.02 22.12 2.68
N ALA A 352 -57.28 22.53 1.43
CA ALA A 352 -58.64 22.53 0.88
C ALA A 352 -59.00 21.13 0.34
N ALA A 353 -60.29 20.83 0.20
CA ALA A 353 -60.71 19.68 -0.58
C ALA A 353 -60.30 19.86 -2.06
N PRO A 354 -59.89 18.80 -2.75
CA PRO A 354 -59.58 18.88 -4.18
C PRO A 354 -60.84 19.27 -4.98
N ALA A 355 -60.63 19.86 -6.16
CA ALA A 355 -61.75 20.08 -7.09
C ALA A 355 -62.46 18.76 -7.41
N GLN A 356 -63.79 18.78 -7.48
CA GLN A 356 -64.60 17.59 -7.71
C GLN A 356 -64.14 16.85 -8.98
N SER A 357 -63.80 15.58 -8.83
CA SER A 357 -63.27 14.72 -9.89
C SER A 357 -64.08 13.44 -9.92
N SER A 358 -64.69 13.13 -11.07
CA SER A 358 -65.44 11.87 -11.25
C SER A 358 -64.57 10.63 -11.01
N ASP A 359 -63.26 10.74 -11.22
CA ASP A 359 -62.31 9.64 -11.05
C ASP A 359 -61.97 9.41 -9.57
N LEU A 360 -61.85 10.48 -8.77
CA LEU A 360 -61.67 10.37 -7.31
C LEU A 360 -62.98 9.94 -6.64
N ASP A 361 -64.12 10.53 -7.03
CA ASP A 361 -65.46 10.21 -6.51
C ASP A 361 -65.85 8.73 -6.75
N ALA A 362 -65.29 8.08 -7.78
CA ALA A 362 -65.49 6.66 -8.05
C ALA A 362 -64.73 5.75 -7.07
N LEU A 363 -63.64 6.23 -6.46
CA LEU A 363 -62.77 5.48 -5.56
C LEU A 363 -62.93 5.85 -4.09
N THR A 364 -63.45 7.04 -3.79
CA THR A 364 -63.58 7.55 -2.42
C THR A 364 -65.03 7.90 -2.10
N SER A 365 -65.53 7.46 -0.94
CA SER A 365 -66.86 7.82 -0.44
C SER A 365 -66.85 9.18 0.27
N GLU A 366 -65.72 9.57 0.86
CA GLU A 366 -65.57 10.85 1.56
C GLU A 366 -64.11 11.34 1.53
N PHE A 367 -63.92 12.65 1.30
CA PHE A 367 -62.66 13.36 1.50
C PHE A 367 -62.88 14.49 2.52
N ALA A 368 -62.29 14.35 3.70
CA ALA A 368 -62.42 15.34 4.76
C ALA A 368 -61.05 15.85 5.19
N VAL A 369 -60.94 17.16 5.42
CA VAL A 369 -59.75 17.79 6.02
C VAL A 369 -60.14 18.30 7.40
N ILE A 370 -59.37 17.87 8.40
CA ILE A 370 -59.54 18.25 9.79
C ILE A 370 -58.29 19.05 10.16
N ALA A 371 -58.46 20.35 10.36
CA ALA A 371 -57.40 21.21 10.87
C ALA A 371 -57.26 21.03 12.38
N SER A 372 -56.04 20.81 12.86
CA SER A 372 -55.73 20.65 14.28
C SER A 372 -54.46 21.43 14.61
N GLY A 373 -54.59 22.73 14.88
CA GLY A 373 -53.46 23.61 15.19
C GLY A 373 -52.52 23.79 14.00
N ASP A 374 -51.25 23.42 14.19
CA ASP A 374 -50.18 23.43 13.18
C ASP A 374 -50.03 22.10 12.42
N THR A 375 -51.04 21.24 12.50
CA THR A 375 -51.13 19.97 11.78
C THR A 375 -52.46 19.89 11.01
N GLN A 376 -52.39 19.38 9.78
CA GLN A 376 -53.55 19.11 8.94
C GLN A 376 -53.74 17.61 8.79
N VAL A 377 -54.93 17.10 9.14
CA VAL A 377 -55.27 15.69 8.99
C VAL A 377 -56.22 15.53 7.82
N VAL A 378 -55.81 14.79 6.81
CA VAL A 378 -56.64 14.41 5.67
C VAL A 378 -57.15 12.99 5.89
N ARG A 379 -58.47 12.83 5.80
CA ARG A 379 -59.17 11.56 5.90
C ARG A 379 -59.81 11.25 4.56
N ILE A 380 -59.45 10.09 4.00
CA ILE A 380 -59.99 9.61 2.73
C ILE A 380 -60.62 8.25 2.99
N GLU A 381 -61.94 8.16 2.84
CA GLU A 381 -62.66 6.88 2.95
C GLU A 381 -62.79 6.27 1.55
N LEU A 382 -62.32 5.03 1.38
CA LEU A 382 -62.26 4.32 0.11
C LEU A 382 -63.53 3.50 -0.12
N SER A 383 -64.12 3.60 -1.31
CA SER A 383 -65.32 2.86 -1.71
C SER A 383 -65.04 1.40 -2.10
N GLN A 384 -63.77 1.05 -2.33
CA GLN A 384 -63.29 -0.29 -2.74
C GLN A 384 -61.90 -0.55 -2.13
N ASP A 385 -61.54 -1.82 -1.93
CA ASP A 385 -60.20 -2.19 -1.45
C ASP A 385 -59.14 -1.93 -2.53
N ARG A 386 -58.43 -0.79 -2.42
CA ARG A 386 -57.36 -0.37 -3.34
C ARG A 386 -56.06 -0.14 -2.58
N LEU A 387 -54.93 -0.35 -3.24
CA LEU A 387 -53.61 -0.07 -2.65
C LEU A 387 -53.37 1.44 -2.64
N ALA A 388 -52.91 1.94 -1.49
CA ALA A 388 -52.44 3.31 -1.32
C ALA A 388 -50.91 3.30 -1.25
N THR A 389 -50.25 4.02 -2.15
CA THR A 389 -48.80 4.26 -2.09
C THR A 389 -48.51 5.76 -2.07
N LEU A 390 -47.41 6.15 -1.45
CA LEU A 390 -47.01 7.55 -1.34
C LEU A 390 -45.66 7.76 -2.03
N GLY A 391 -45.55 8.77 -2.88
CA GLY A 391 -44.30 9.21 -3.49
C GLY A 391 -44.08 10.70 -3.27
N SER A 392 -42.83 11.15 -3.39
CA SER A 392 -42.47 12.57 -3.37
C SER A 392 -42.04 13.02 -4.77
N GLU A 393 -42.71 14.02 -5.33
CA GLU A 393 -42.32 14.66 -6.60
C GLU A 393 -41.94 16.13 -6.32
N GLY A 394 -40.63 16.40 -6.25
CA GLY A 394 -40.14 17.69 -5.74
C GLY A 394 -40.53 17.85 -4.26
N MET A 395 -41.21 18.96 -3.95
CA MET A 395 -41.75 19.24 -2.61
C MET A 395 -43.21 18.77 -2.43
N ALA A 396 -43.79 18.14 -3.45
CA ALA A 396 -45.17 17.66 -3.39
C ALA A 396 -45.26 16.20 -2.93
N TRP A 397 -46.27 15.91 -2.11
CA TRP A 397 -46.66 14.54 -1.77
C TRP A 397 -47.67 14.03 -2.79
N VAL A 398 -47.43 12.84 -3.35
CA VAL A 398 -48.29 12.19 -4.33
C VAL A 398 -48.85 10.91 -3.73
N LEU A 399 -50.13 10.93 -3.33
CA LEU A 399 -50.85 9.73 -2.95
C LEU A 399 -51.40 9.06 -4.20
N SER A 400 -51.02 7.81 -4.45
CA SER A 400 -51.50 7.00 -5.56
C SER A 400 -52.45 5.93 -5.04
N LEU A 401 -53.67 5.88 -5.58
CA LEU A 401 -54.74 4.96 -5.22
C LEU A 401 -55.05 4.10 -6.46
N GLY A 402 -54.76 2.79 -6.41
CA GLY A 402 -54.96 1.91 -7.57
C GLY A 402 -54.49 0.46 -7.35
N ASP A 403 -54.37 -0.30 -8.45
CA ASP A 403 -53.97 -1.72 -8.43
C ASP A 403 -52.47 -1.95 -8.65
N ILE A 404 -51.74 -0.90 -9.02
CA ILE A 404 -50.32 -0.96 -9.38
C ILE A 404 -49.54 -0.06 -8.42
N MET A 405 -48.53 -0.62 -7.75
CA MET A 405 -47.57 0.15 -6.96
C MET A 405 -46.63 0.92 -7.92
N LEU A 406 -46.66 2.25 -7.87
CA LEU A 406 -45.82 3.10 -8.74
C LEU A 406 -44.41 3.31 -8.16
N THR A 407 -44.27 3.31 -6.84
CA THR A 407 -42.98 3.38 -6.12
C THR A 407 -43.10 2.60 -4.80
N PRO A 408 -42.24 1.61 -4.53
CA PRO A 408 -42.31 0.86 -3.28
C PRO A 408 -41.89 1.75 -2.10
N THR A 409 -42.70 1.78 -1.04
CA THR A 409 -42.33 2.35 0.26
C THR A 409 -41.14 1.58 0.83
N GLU A 410 -40.09 2.29 1.23
CA GLU A 410 -38.96 1.66 1.92
C GLU A 410 -39.35 1.25 3.36
N PRO A 411 -38.91 0.09 3.85
CA PRO A 411 -39.30 -0.40 5.17
C PRO A 411 -38.62 0.38 6.30
N ILE A 412 -39.40 0.80 7.31
CA ILE A 412 -38.88 1.20 8.62
C ILE A 412 -38.60 -0.07 9.42
N ASN A 413 -37.33 -0.31 9.75
CA ASN A 413 -36.91 -1.46 10.54
C ASN A 413 -36.96 -1.09 12.04
N LEU A 414 -37.54 -1.98 12.84
CA LEU A 414 -37.55 -1.86 14.30
C LEU A 414 -36.49 -2.80 14.86
N SER A 415 -35.51 -2.26 15.57
CA SER A 415 -34.45 -3.03 16.20
C SER A 415 -34.43 -2.78 17.70
N ARG A 416 -33.90 -3.73 18.46
CA ARG A 416 -33.80 -3.62 19.91
C ARG A 416 -32.44 -3.04 20.29
N ARG A 417 -32.45 -2.04 21.17
CA ARG A 417 -31.25 -1.43 21.78
C ARG A 417 -31.33 -1.56 23.30
N ARG A 418 -30.19 -1.41 23.98
CA ARG A 418 -30.16 -1.18 25.43
C ARG A 418 -29.73 0.26 25.69
N ASP A 419 -30.43 0.93 26.58
CA ASP A 419 -30.06 2.27 27.02
C ASP A 419 -28.82 2.23 27.95
N LEU A 420 -28.37 3.41 28.41
CA LEU A 420 -27.21 3.57 29.30
C LEU A 420 -27.39 2.90 30.66
N GLN A 421 -28.64 2.62 31.06
CA GLN A 421 -29.02 1.97 32.31
C GLN A 421 -29.21 0.46 32.13
N GLY A 422 -29.05 -0.06 30.91
CA GLY A 422 -29.17 -1.47 30.55
C GLY A 422 -30.61 -1.95 30.34
N ALA A 423 -31.59 -1.05 30.35
CA ALA A 423 -32.98 -1.36 30.06
C ALA A 423 -33.19 -1.52 28.55
N PHE A 424 -34.14 -2.37 28.15
CA PHE A 424 -34.42 -2.60 26.74
C PHE A 424 -35.33 -1.51 26.17
N GLU A 425 -34.98 -1.03 24.99
CA GLU A 425 -35.79 -0.10 24.20
C GLU A 425 -35.84 -0.58 22.74
N VAL A 426 -36.84 -0.10 22.00
CA VAL A 426 -36.98 -0.37 20.56
C VAL A 426 -36.67 0.90 19.81
N VAL A 427 -35.76 0.83 18.83
CA VAL A 427 -35.44 1.94 17.95
C VAL A 427 -35.95 1.64 16.54
N ALA A 428 -36.71 2.58 16.00
CA ALA A 428 -37.19 2.55 14.63
C ALA A 428 -36.36 3.53 13.79
N ASP A 429 -35.73 3.05 12.72
CA ASP A 429 -34.97 3.90 11.80
C ASP A 429 -35.94 4.64 10.85
N VAL A 430 -36.25 5.89 11.20
CA VAL A 430 -37.15 6.76 10.42
C VAL A 430 -36.36 7.65 9.45
N GLN A 431 -35.02 7.69 9.57
CA GLN A 431 -34.06 8.57 8.91
C GLN A 431 -34.24 10.08 9.12
N ARG A 432 -35.44 10.61 8.85
CA ARG A 432 -35.75 12.04 8.98
C ARG A 432 -37.07 12.24 9.73
N PRO A 433 -37.17 11.79 11.00
CA PRO A 433 -38.34 12.05 11.83
C PRO A 433 -38.50 13.55 12.10
N ALA A 434 -39.74 14.02 12.22
CA ALA A 434 -40.06 15.42 12.49
C ALA A 434 -40.73 15.61 13.85
N ARG A 435 -41.99 15.21 14.00
CA ARG A 435 -42.76 15.39 15.25
C ARG A 435 -43.52 14.13 15.62
N ILE A 436 -43.82 14.02 16.92
CA ILE A 436 -44.64 12.95 17.49
C ILE A 436 -46.01 13.54 17.83
N HIS A 437 -47.07 12.90 17.35
CA HIS A 437 -48.46 13.29 17.57
C HIS A 437 -49.21 12.22 18.35
N ASP A 438 -49.94 12.65 19.39
CA ASP A 438 -50.95 11.81 20.03
C ASP A 438 -52.27 11.95 19.25
N PHE A 439 -52.51 11.02 18.33
CA PHE A 439 -53.68 11.01 17.46
C PHE A 439 -54.77 10.09 18.01
N ARG A 440 -55.94 10.64 18.30
CA ARG A 440 -57.12 9.85 18.67
C ARG A 440 -57.94 9.50 17.44
N ASP A 441 -58.07 8.22 17.14
CA ASP A 441 -58.90 7.79 16.01
C ASP A 441 -60.39 8.03 16.33
N PRO A 442 -61.12 8.83 15.54
CA PRO A 442 -62.52 9.16 15.82
C PRO A 442 -63.50 8.02 15.50
N LEU A 443 -63.08 7.01 14.73
CA LEU A 443 -63.90 5.84 14.38
C LEU A 443 -63.71 4.72 15.41
N VAL A 444 -62.47 4.42 15.76
CA VAL A 444 -62.12 3.30 16.66
C VAL A 444 -62.01 3.74 18.13
N GLY A 445 -61.66 5.00 18.38
CA GLY A 445 -61.59 5.60 19.71
C GLY A 445 -60.30 5.38 20.48
N ASP A 446 -59.33 4.64 19.92
CA ASP A 446 -58.00 4.39 20.50
C ASP A 446 -57.03 5.55 20.24
N MET A 447 -55.99 5.62 21.08
CA MET A 447 -54.92 6.60 21.00
C MET A 447 -53.73 6.01 20.26
N LEU A 448 -53.23 6.72 19.25
CA LEU A 448 -52.05 6.37 18.47
C LEU A 448 -50.96 7.42 18.68
N LYS A 449 -49.71 6.98 18.77
CA LYS A 449 -48.52 7.83 18.68
C LYS A 449 -48.02 7.78 17.24
N VAL A 450 -48.13 8.90 16.53
CA VAL A 450 -47.76 9.01 15.11
C VAL A 450 -46.51 9.87 14.97
N VAL A 451 -45.45 9.32 14.40
CA VAL A 451 -44.22 10.05 14.07
C VAL A 451 -44.27 10.43 12.59
N THR A 452 -44.33 11.72 12.30
CA THR A 452 -44.21 12.26 10.94
C THR A 452 -42.76 12.25 10.49
N ALA A 453 -42.54 12.10 9.18
CA ALA A 453 -41.21 12.07 8.60
C ALA A 453 -41.13 12.93 7.33
N TYR A 454 -39.93 13.39 7.00
CA TYR A 454 -39.66 14.06 5.71
C TYR A 454 -39.48 13.02 4.59
N PRO A 455 -39.59 13.43 3.30
CA PRO A 455 -39.22 12.57 2.17
C PRO A 455 -37.79 12.03 2.29
N PRO A 456 -37.50 10.81 1.78
CA PRO A 456 -38.36 9.94 0.95
C PRO A 456 -39.38 9.07 1.73
N ALA A 457 -40.33 8.46 1.01
CA ALA A 457 -41.41 7.66 1.59
C ALA A 457 -40.93 6.35 2.24
N ARG A 458 -40.89 6.34 3.58
CA ARG A 458 -40.61 5.16 4.43
C ARG A 458 -41.73 4.86 5.40
N GLY A 459 -42.06 3.58 5.59
CA GLY A 459 -43.16 3.13 6.45
C GLY A 459 -43.04 1.67 6.91
N VAL A 460 -43.92 1.26 7.81
CA VAL A 460 -43.97 -0.09 8.37
C VAL A 460 -44.81 -1.00 7.46
N VAL A 461 -44.20 -2.04 6.87
CA VAL A 461 -44.83 -2.85 5.80
C VAL A 461 -46.00 -3.71 6.30
N ARG A 462 -45.92 -4.21 7.53
CA ARG A 462 -46.95 -5.03 8.19
C ARG A 462 -47.09 -4.62 9.65
N THR A 463 -48.27 -4.80 10.23
CA THR A 463 -48.45 -4.57 11.67
C THR A 463 -47.57 -5.54 12.47
N LEU A 464 -46.81 -5.01 13.43
CA LEU A 464 -45.95 -5.76 14.33
C LEU A 464 -46.46 -5.59 15.77
N ASP A 465 -46.80 -6.71 16.41
CA ASP A 465 -47.33 -6.71 17.77
C ASP A 465 -46.24 -7.06 18.80
N TYR A 466 -46.06 -6.15 19.75
CA TYR A 466 -45.22 -6.29 20.94
C TYR A 466 -46.10 -6.30 22.20
N VAL A 467 -45.49 -6.58 23.35
CA VAL A 467 -46.22 -6.71 24.62
C VAL A 467 -46.79 -5.35 25.05
N GLU A 468 -46.01 -4.28 24.94
CA GLU A 468 -46.39 -2.95 25.38
C GLU A 468 -46.95 -2.05 24.26
N PHE A 469 -46.84 -2.45 22.98
CA PHE A 469 -47.33 -1.67 21.84
C PHE A 469 -47.51 -2.49 20.55
N SER A 470 -48.30 -1.98 19.62
CA SER A 470 -48.35 -2.47 18.23
C SER A 470 -47.87 -1.39 17.26
N ALA A 471 -46.87 -1.69 16.44
CA ALA A 471 -46.47 -0.83 15.33
C ALA A 471 -47.38 -1.13 14.12
N LEU A 472 -48.27 -0.21 13.77
CA LEU A 472 -49.26 -0.39 12.72
C LEU A 472 -48.64 -0.22 11.32
N ARG A 473 -49.19 -0.96 10.34
CA ARG A 473 -48.83 -0.78 8.93
C ARG A 473 -49.01 0.67 8.48
N SER A 474 -47.95 1.25 7.93
CA SER A 474 -47.93 2.62 7.40
C SER A 474 -47.29 2.67 6.01
N VAL A 475 -47.77 3.58 5.17
CA VAL A 475 -47.20 3.91 3.87
C VAL A 475 -46.08 4.94 4.03
N HIS A 476 -46.21 5.84 5.01
CA HIS A 476 -45.16 6.78 5.40
C HIS A 476 -45.22 7.12 6.89
N GLY A 477 -44.06 7.35 7.52
CA GLY A 477 -43.96 7.64 8.96
C GLY A 477 -44.18 6.40 9.82
N LEU A 478 -44.08 6.56 11.14
CA LEU A 478 -44.24 5.48 12.11
C LEU A 478 -45.54 5.67 12.90
N VAL A 479 -46.35 4.62 13.02
CA VAL A 479 -47.61 4.66 13.77
C VAL A 479 -47.61 3.58 14.82
N ILE A 480 -47.68 4.00 16.07
CA ILE A 480 -47.62 3.13 17.24
C ILE A 480 -48.96 3.19 17.97
N LYS A 481 -49.56 2.05 18.25
CA LYS A 481 -50.67 1.91 19.18
C LYS A 481 -50.13 1.43 20.52
N PRO A 482 -50.10 2.27 21.57
CA PRO A 482 -49.68 1.84 22.90
C PRO A 482 -50.68 0.84 23.49
N GLU A 483 -50.18 -0.28 24.03
CA GLU A 483 -50.97 -1.22 24.84
C GLU A 483 -50.72 -0.99 26.35
N SER A 484 -49.62 -0.30 26.69
CA SER A 484 -49.32 0.21 28.03
C SER A 484 -49.39 1.74 28.07
N PRO A 485 -49.98 2.35 29.12
CA PRO A 485 -50.01 3.81 29.29
C PRO A 485 -48.63 4.42 29.60
N GLU A 486 -47.63 3.61 29.96
CA GLU A 486 -46.28 4.05 30.33
C GLU A 486 -45.33 4.13 29.13
N LEU A 487 -45.79 3.79 27.92
CA LEU A 487 -44.98 3.83 26.70
C LEU A 487 -44.70 5.27 26.27
N SER A 488 -43.41 5.66 26.28
CA SER A 488 -42.93 6.89 25.69
C SER A 488 -42.30 6.65 24.32
N VAL A 489 -42.47 7.60 23.41
CA VAL A 489 -41.75 7.68 22.13
C VAL A 489 -40.95 8.97 22.15
N ALA A 490 -39.67 8.89 21.84
CA ALA A 490 -38.77 10.03 21.72
C ALA A 490 -38.09 10.01 20.34
N ILE A 491 -37.69 11.17 19.84
CA ILE A 491 -36.88 11.28 18.62
C ILE A 491 -35.43 11.49 19.05
N GLU A 492 -34.54 10.61 18.58
CA GLU A 492 -33.10 10.72 18.76
C GLU A 492 -32.44 10.69 17.39
N ASN A 493 -32.03 11.85 16.88
CA ASN A 493 -31.48 12.01 15.53
C ASN A 493 -32.43 11.46 14.44
N ASP A 494 -32.02 10.38 13.78
CA ASP A 494 -32.74 9.65 12.74
C ASP A 494 -33.69 8.57 13.28
N LEU A 495 -33.66 8.31 14.59
CA LEU A 495 -34.39 7.24 15.24
C LEU A 495 -35.62 7.73 15.98
N ALA A 496 -36.69 6.94 15.93
CA ALA A 496 -37.77 7.00 16.90
C ALA A 496 -37.57 5.90 17.95
N VAL A 497 -37.31 6.31 19.19
CA VAL A 497 -36.99 5.44 20.32
C VAL A 497 -38.25 5.22 21.16
N LEU A 498 -38.63 3.96 21.34
CA LEU A 498 -39.74 3.54 22.18
C LEU A 498 -39.20 2.94 23.46
N SER A 499 -39.66 3.44 24.60
CA SER A 499 -39.19 3.03 25.92
C SER A 499 -40.29 3.12 26.98
N THR A 500 -40.07 2.45 28.10
CA THR A 500 -40.87 2.53 29.34
C THR A 500 -39.90 2.73 30.52
N PRO A 501 -40.34 3.31 31.64
CA PRO A 501 -39.47 3.54 32.81
C PRO A 501 -38.82 2.27 33.39
N GLU A 502 -39.47 1.11 33.28
CA GLU A 502 -38.95 -0.19 33.75
C GLU A 502 -38.23 -0.99 32.64
N GLY A 503 -38.13 -0.44 31.43
CA GLY A 503 -37.66 -1.13 30.23
C GLY A 503 -38.75 -1.94 29.53
N LEU A 504 -38.63 -2.11 28.21
CA LEU A 504 -39.61 -2.86 27.42
C LEU A 504 -39.41 -4.37 27.57
N THR A 505 -40.51 -5.12 27.71
CA THR A 505 -40.50 -6.58 27.68
C THR A 505 -40.47 -7.07 26.22
N VAL A 506 -39.37 -6.78 25.53
CA VAL A 506 -39.17 -7.21 24.16
C VAL A 506 -38.60 -8.62 24.12
N SER A 507 -39.44 -9.56 23.73
CA SER A 507 -39.02 -10.90 23.34
C SER A 507 -37.98 -10.83 22.21
N ALA A 508 -36.88 -11.56 22.36
CA ALA A 508 -35.72 -11.52 21.46
C ALA A 508 -36.01 -12.19 20.10
N HIS A 509 -36.90 -11.65 19.27
CA HIS A 509 -37.20 -12.21 17.95
C HIS A 509 -37.60 -11.11 16.96
N ASP A 510 -36.67 -10.73 16.07
CA ASP A 510 -36.99 -10.40 14.68
C ASP A 510 -36.31 -11.40 13.72
N THR A 511 -36.29 -12.66 14.14
CA THR A 511 -36.60 -13.77 13.23
C THR A 511 -38.13 -13.87 13.18
N PRO A 512 -38.75 -14.13 12.02
CA PRO A 512 -40.19 -14.31 11.93
C PRO A 512 -40.62 -15.36 12.97
N ARG A 513 -41.41 -14.93 13.96
CA ARG A 513 -41.96 -15.84 14.98
C ARG A 513 -42.83 -16.87 14.28
N THR A 514 -42.30 -18.08 14.14
CA THR A 514 -43.08 -19.29 14.24
C THR A 514 -43.69 -19.33 15.64
N ILE A 515 -45.02 -19.41 15.67
CA ILE A 515 -45.80 -19.74 16.85
C ILE A 515 -45.25 -21.05 17.41
N SER A 516 -44.71 -21.05 18.63
CA SER A 516 -44.42 -22.29 19.35
C SER A 516 -45.40 -22.45 20.49
N ASN A 517 -46.44 -23.23 20.22
CA ASN A 517 -46.95 -24.24 21.14
C ASN A 517 -47.61 -25.32 20.28
N GLY A 518 -46.75 -26.15 19.73
CA GLY A 518 -47.04 -27.22 18.79
C GLY A 518 -45.83 -27.42 17.89
N VAL A 519 -44.92 -28.29 18.32
CA VAL A 519 -43.85 -28.93 17.54
C VAL A 519 -43.71 -28.40 16.10
N THR A 520 -42.79 -27.45 15.88
CA THR A 520 -42.26 -27.16 14.54
C THR A 520 -40.81 -27.62 14.48
N GLU A 521 -40.62 -28.88 14.09
CA GLU A 521 -39.33 -29.54 13.78
C GLU A 521 -38.61 -28.96 12.53
N SER A 522 -39.03 -27.81 11.98
CA SER A 522 -38.56 -27.40 10.65
C SER A 522 -37.23 -26.62 10.53
N PRO A 523 -36.68 -25.87 11.51
CA PRO A 523 -35.42 -25.14 11.27
C PRO A 523 -34.13 -25.97 11.49
N ARG A 524 -34.22 -27.22 11.97
CA ARG A 524 -33.05 -28.11 12.19
C ARG A 524 -33.26 -29.54 11.67
N SER A 525 -34.06 -29.69 10.60
CA SER A 525 -34.43 -31.01 10.07
C SER A 525 -33.25 -31.85 9.52
N SER A 526 -32.11 -31.19 9.25
CA SER A 526 -30.86 -31.80 8.80
C SER A 526 -29.82 -31.99 9.91
N PHE A 527 -30.10 -31.54 11.14
CA PHE A 527 -29.15 -31.58 12.25
C PHE A 527 -28.69 -33.02 12.53
N VAL A 528 -27.38 -33.16 12.74
CA VAL A 528 -26.74 -34.41 13.13
C VAL A 528 -26.20 -34.22 14.54
N ASP A 529 -26.75 -34.97 15.50
CA ASP A 529 -26.33 -34.90 16.91
C ASP A 529 -25.02 -35.67 17.11
N LEU A 530 -23.92 -35.03 16.75
CA LEU A 530 -22.58 -35.60 16.89
C LEU A 530 -22.19 -35.79 18.37
N THR A 531 -22.81 -35.06 19.30
CA THR A 531 -22.54 -35.19 20.74
C THR A 531 -23.08 -36.52 21.26
N ALA A 532 -24.26 -36.93 20.82
CA ALA A 532 -24.84 -38.23 21.19
C ALA A 532 -24.10 -39.42 20.57
N LEU A 533 -23.40 -39.21 19.45
CA LEU A 533 -22.73 -40.26 18.67
C LEU A 533 -21.22 -40.36 18.93
N GLU A 534 -20.61 -39.38 19.59
CA GLU A 534 -19.19 -39.41 19.96
C GLU A 534 -18.94 -40.49 21.02
N GLU A 535 -17.99 -41.38 20.76
CA GLU A 535 -17.56 -42.43 21.70
C GLU A 535 -16.04 -42.32 21.94
N LYS A 536 -15.67 -42.15 23.21
CA LYS A 536 -14.27 -41.95 23.62
C LYS A 536 -13.57 -43.27 23.96
N ASP A 537 -14.33 -44.32 24.26
CA ASP A 537 -13.79 -45.66 24.53
C ASP A 537 -13.65 -46.46 23.23
N TYR A 538 -12.41 -46.69 22.79
CA TYR A 538 -12.11 -47.45 21.57
C TYR A 538 -12.69 -48.88 21.55
N GLY A 539 -12.84 -49.52 22.71
CA GLY A 539 -13.41 -50.87 22.82
C GLY A 539 -14.94 -50.89 22.72
N VAL A 540 -15.62 -49.83 23.16
CA VAL A 540 -17.06 -49.63 22.93
C VAL A 540 -17.31 -49.20 21.48
N LEU A 541 -16.50 -48.25 20.99
CA LEU A 541 -16.51 -47.76 19.62
C LEU A 541 -16.45 -48.90 18.59
N ASN A 542 -15.45 -49.78 18.70
CA ASN A 542 -15.27 -50.87 17.75
C ASN A 542 -16.43 -51.87 17.76
N ARG A 543 -16.98 -52.21 18.94
CA ARG A 543 -18.14 -53.10 19.03
C ARG A 543 -19.38 -52.48 18.38
N HIS A 544 -19.63 -51.19 18.65
CA HIS A 544 -20.76 -50.49 18.04
C HIS A 544 -20.58 -50.35 16.52
N LEU A 545 -19.36 -50.11 16.04
CA LEU A 545 -19.05 -50.13 14.60
C LEU A 545 -19.35 -51.49 13.97
N GLU A 546 -18.93 -52.59 14.60
CA GLU A 546 -19.23 -53.94 14.11
C GLU A 546 -20.75 -54.19 14.03
N ASP A 547 -21.50 -53.76 15.05
CA ASP A 547 -22.97 -53.88 15.07
C ASP A 547 -23.64 -53.05 13.97
N LEU A 548 -23.25 -51.79 13.78
CA LEU A 548 -23.79 -50.91 12.73
C LEU A 548 -23.42 -51.40 11.33
N GLN A 549 -22.21 -51.91 11.14
CA GLN A 549 -21.77 -52.52 9.87
C GLN A 549 -22.59 -53.79 9.56
N ALA A 550 -22.85 -54.63 10.56
CA ALA A 550 -23.68 -55.83 10.39
C ALA A 550 -25.12 -55.46 10.02
N GLN A 551 -25.72 -54.45 10.66
CA GLN A 551 -27.06 -53.94 10.33
C GLN A 551 -27.11 -53.37 8.91
N ALA A 552 -26.16 -52.51 8.54
CA ALA A 552 -26.07 -51.92 7.20
C ALA A 552 -25.89 -52.97 6.08
N ALA A 553 -25.38 -54.16 6.41
CA ALA A 553 -25.25 -55.29 5.50
C ALA A 553 -26.48 -56.21 5.47
N ALA A 554 -27.15 -56.41 6.61
CA ALA A 554 -28.24 -57.37 6.77
C ALA A 554 -29.63 -56.81 6.39
N ASP A 555 -29.90 -55.54 6.69
CA ASP A 555 -31.22 -54.92 6.46
C ASP A 555 -31.51 -54.74 4.97
N GLU A 556 -32.76 -54.46 4.58
CA GLU A 556 -33.18 -54.27 3.18
C GLU A 556 -34.00 -52.99 2.97
N GLY A 557 -34.01 -52.47 1.74
CA GLY A 557 -34.81 -51.31 1.36
C GLY A 557 -34.51 -50.06 2.19
N ARG A 558 -35.55 -49.41 2.70
CA ARG A 558 -35.44 -48.16 3.47
C ARG A 558 -34.68 -48.34 4.80
N ASP A 559 -34.80 -49.50 5.44
CA ASP A 559 -34.12 -49.77 6.71
C ASP A 559 -32.61 -49.91 6.50
N ARG A 560 -32.19 -50.48 5.37
CA ARG A 560 -30.77 -50.46 4.95
C ARG A 560 -30.26 -49.04 4.72
N ASP A 561 -31.07 -48.18 4.09
CA ASP A 561 -30.68 -46.79 3.83
C ASP A 561 -30.50 -46.01 5.14
N LEU A 562 -31.39 -46.24 6.12
CA LEU A 562 -31.27 -45.71 7.48
C LEU A 562 -30.01 -46.24 8.19
N ALA A 563 -29.80 -47.56 8.21
CA ALA A 563 -28.64 -48.15 8.88
C ALA A 563 -27.30 -47.68 8.29
N ARG A 564 -27.24 -47.46 6.96
CA ARG A 564 -26.07 -46.87 6.31
C ARG A 564 -25.86 -45.40 6.68
N LEU A 565 -26.94 -44.63 6.79
CA LEU A 565 -26.86 -43.24 7.23
C LEU A 565 -26.39 -43.15 8.68
N ASP A 566 -26.92 -43.99 9.57
CA ASP A 566 -26.53 -44.06 10.99
C ASP A 566 -25.04 -44.46 11.12
N LEU A 567 -24.60 -45.46 10.36
CA LEU A 567 -23.19 -45.84 10.29
C LEU A 567 -22.30 -44.67 9.82
N ALA A 568 -22.72 -43.94 8.79
CA ALA A 568 -21.97 -42.78 8.30
C ALA A 568 -21.92 -41.63 9.32
N GLN A 569 -23.02 -41.34 10.00
CA GLN A 569 -23.07 -40.31 11.05
C GLN A 569 -22.19 -40.70 12.25
N TYR A 570 -22.17 -41.98 12.61
CA TYR A 570 -21.30 -42.49 13.67
C TYR A 570 -19.81 -42.41 13.30
N TYR A 571 -19.45 -42.71 12.05
CA TYR A 571 -18.10 -42.45 11.55
C TYR A 571 -17.71 -40.98 11.63
N VAL A 572 -18.59 -40.07 11.19
CA VAL A 572 -18.36 -38.62 11.25
C VAL A 572 -18.17 -38.13 12.69
N ALA A 573 -19.03 -38.55 13.62
CA ALA A 573 -18.95 -38.16 15.03
C ALA A 573 -17.61 -38.57 15.67
N ASN A 574 -17.04 -39.66 15.18
CA ASN A 574 -15.77 -40.22 15.64
C ASN A 574 -14.59 -39.93 14.69
N ARG A 575 -14.74 -38.93 13.80
CA ARG A 575 -13.69 -38.37 12.91
C ARG A 575 -13.13 -39.32 11.83
N PHE A 576 -13.90 -40.34 11.44
CA PHE A 576 -13.61 -41.25 10.32
C PHE A 576 -14.25 -40.75 9.01
N ALA A 577 -13.81 -39.57 8.56
CA ALA A 577 -14.44 -38.85 7.46
C ALA A 577 -14.40 -39.63 6.12
N HIS A 578 -13.27 -40.29 5.80
CA HIS A 578 -13.13 -41.01 4.54
C HIS A 578 -13.98 -42.30 4.49
N GLU A 579 -14.12 -43.00 5.62
CA GLU A 579 -14.98 -44.15 5.77
C GLU A 579 -16.45 -43.76 5.64
N ALA A 580 -16.85 -42.64 6.30
CA ALA A 580 -18.19 -42.08 6.14
C ALA A 580 -18.51 -41.76 4.68
N LEU A 581 -17.59 -41.08 3.97
CA LEU A 581 -17.76 -40.76 2.54
C LEU A 581 -17.91 -42.01 1.68
N GLY A 582 -17.21 -43.09 2.01
CA GLY A 582 -17.36 -44.39 1.34
C GLY A 582 -18.78 -44.94 1.48
N VAL A 583 -19.32 -44.97 2.71
CA VAL A 583 -20.68 -45.43 2.99
C VAL A 583 -21.72 -44.53 2.33
N LEU A 584 -21.56 -43.21 2.44
CA LEU A 584 -22.47 -42.22 1.87
C LEU A 584 -22.52 -42.28 0.33
N SER A 585 -21.40 -42.61 -0.32
CA SER A 585 -21.35 -42.75 -1.79
C SER A 585 -22.12 -43.98 -2.28
N VAL A 586 -22.12 -45.06 -1.50
CA VAL A 586 -22.96 -46.24 -1.79
C VAL A 586 -24.43 -45.94 -1.49
N LEU A 587 -24.72 -45.24 -0.38
CA LEU A 587 -26.08 -44.85 -0.02
C LEU A 587 -26.71 -43.94 -1.09
N GLU A 588 -26.02 -42.89 -1.50
CA GLU A 588 -26.53 -41.89 -2.43
C GLU A 588 -26.87 -42.46 -3.81
N ALA A 589 -26.13 -43.46 -4.28
CA ALA A 589 -26.37 -44.08 -5.59
C ALA A 589 -27.75 -44.77 -5.69
N ASP A 590 -28.25 -45.31 -4.57
CA ASP A 590 -29.49 -46.10 -4.51
C ASP A 590 -30.63 -45.41 -3.74
N LEU A 591 -30.37 -44.25 -3.12
CA LEU A 591 -31.31 -43.58 -2.22
C LEU A 591 -32.53 -43.01 -2.96
N LYS A 592 -33.72 -43.52 -2.62
CA LYS A 592 -35.01 -43.03 -3.15
C LYS A 592 -35.85 -42.24 -2.13
N ALA A 593 -35.49 -42.31 -0.85
CA ALA A 593 -36.23 -41.68 0.23
C ALA A 593 -35.88 -40.17 0.33
N GLU A 594 -36.82 -39.32 -0.09
CA GLU A 594 -36.64 -37.85 -0.08
C GLU A 594 -36.40 -37.30 1.33
N ASP A 595 -36.99 -37.90 2.35
CA ASP A 595 -36.85 -37.49 3.75
C ASP A 595 -35.47 -37.82 4.37
N LEU A 596 -34.74 -38.76 3.76
CA LEU A 596 -33.36 -39.08 4.14
C LEU A 596 -32.34 -38.30 3.32
N THR A 597 -32.71 -37.84 2.12
CA THR A 597 -31.79 -37.13 1.20
C THR A 597 -31.17 -35.90 1.86
N ARG A 598 -31.96 -35.14 2.63
CA ARG A 598 -31.48 -33.94 3.35
C ARG A 598 -30.43 -34.27 4.41
N ARG A 599 -30.72 -35.23 5.31
CA ARG A 599 -29.78 -35.67 6.36
C ARG A 599 -28.54 -36.34 5.78
N MET A 600 -28.68 -37.12 4.71
CA MET A 600 -27.57 -37.72 3.98
C MET A 600 -26.65 -36.65 3.40
N ARG A 601 -27.19 -35.65 2.68
CA ARG A 601 -26.42 -34.53 2.12
C ARG A 601 -25.70 -33.73 3.20
N MET A 602 -26.37 -33.44 4.32
CA MET A 602 -25.74 -32.77 5.45
C MET A 602 -24.58 -33.61 6.02
N THR A 603 -24.81 -34.91 6.25
CA THR A 603 -23.76 -35.84 6.73
C THR A 603 -22.57 -35.90 5.75
N ARG A 604 -22.84 -35.91 4.44
CA ARG A 604 -21.80 -35.84 3.40
C ARG A 604 -21.04 -34.53 3.46
N ALA A 605 -21.71 -33.39 3.54
CA ALA A 605 -21.06 -32.09 3.65
C ALA A 605 -20.15 -31.98 4.89
N ILE A 606 -20.61 -32.52 6.02
CA ILE A 606 -19.78 -32.62 7.23
C ILE A 606 -18.56 -33.49 6.95
N ALA A 607 -18.75 -34.69 6.39
CA ALA A 607 -17.65 -35.60 6.09
C ALA A 607 -16.64 -35.01 5.08
N ASP A 608 -17.09 -34.33 4.03
CA ASP A 608 -16.22 -33.64 3.06
C ASP A 608 -15.44 -32.49 3.75
N THR A 609 -16.09 -31.73 4.64
CA THR A 609 -15.41 -30.70 5.44
C THR A 609 -14.30 -31.31 6.31
N LEU A 610 -14.58 -32.42 7.02
CA LEU A 610 -13.58 -33.11 7.84
C LEU A 610 -12.46 -33.77 7.03
N ALA A 611 -12.74 -34.14 5.78
CA ALA A 611 -11.80 -34.72 4.84
C ALA A 611 -10.94 -33.68 4.10
N ALA A 612 -11.01 -32.40 4.47
CA ALA A 612 -10.35 -31.27 3.82
C ALA A 612 -10.71 -31.16 2.32
N ARG A 613 -12.01 -31.32 2.01
CA ARG A 613 -12.61 -31.20 0.67
C ARG A 613 -13.64 -30.06 0.65
N PRO A 614 -13.18 -28.80 0.77
CA PRO A 614 -14.09 -27.69 0.97
C PRO A 614 -14.95 -27.42 -0.27
N GLU A 615 -14.45 -27.63 -1.49
CA GLU A 615 -15.22 -27.42 -2.72
C GLU A 615 -16.43 -28.37 -2.81
N GLU A 616 -16.23 -29.65 -2.51
CA GLU A 616 -17.30 -30.66 -2.47
C GLU A 616 -18.31 -30.36 -1.35
N ALA A 617 -17.84 -29.95 -0.18
CA ALA A 617 -18.72 -29.54 0.92
C ALA A 617 -19.54 -28.30 0.54
N LEU A 618 -18.92 -27.27 -0.03
CA LEU A 618 -19.55 -26.02 -0.44
C LEU A 618 -20.57 -26.22 -1.56
N ALA A 619 -20.34 -27.16 -2.49
CA ALA A 619 -21.31 -27.52 -3.51
C ALA A 619 -22.65 -28.01 -2.90
N ILE A 620 -22.60 -28.65 -1.73
CA ILE A 620 -23.80 -29.09 -1.00
C ILE A 620 -24.36 -27.97 -0.11
N LEU A 621 -23.50 -27.28 0.64
CA LEU A 621 -23.87 -26.29 1.66
C LEU A 621 -24.37 -24.95 1.06
N ASN A 622 -23.98 -24.62 -0.16
CA ASN A 622 -24.49 -23.44 -0.88
C ASN A 622 -25.81 -23.70 -1.62
N ALA A 623 -26.28 -24.95 -1.72
CA ALA A 623 -27.53 -25.25 -2.41
C ALA A 623 -28.73 -24.61 -1.69
N ASP A 624 -29.71 -24.07 -2.42
CA ASP A 624 -30.90 -23.40 -1.85
C ASP A 624 -31.62 -24.23 -0.78
N SER A 625 -31.59 -25.55 -0.91
CA SER A 625 -32.19 -26.46 0.06
C SER A 625 -31.50 -26.49 1.43
N MET A 626 -30.20 -26.17 1.50
CA MET A 626 -29.37 -26.21 2.71
C MET A 626 -28.95 -24.81 3.18
N GLY A 627 -28.80 -23.85 2.25
CA GLY A 627 -28.08 -22.60 2.49
C GLY A 627 -28.73 -21.61 3.47
N GLN A 628 -29.93 -21.90 3.96
CA GLN A 628 -30.68 -21.11 4.96
C GLN A 628 -30.78 -21.83 6.32
N GLU A 629 -30.23 -23.05 6.45
CA GLU A 629 -30.23 -23.79 7.71
C GLU A 629 -29.05 -23.38 8.59
N VAL A 630 -29.30 -23.01 9.84
CA VAL A 630 -28.26 -22.49 10.76
C VAL A 630 -27.16 -23.54 11.02
N ASP A 631 -27.51 -24.82 11.06
CA ASP A 631 -26.54 -25.92 11.15
C ASP A 631 -25.64 -26.01 9.90
N ALA A 632 -26.21 -25.78 8.71
CA ALA A 632 -25.43 -25.75 7.46
C ALA A 632 -24.47 -24.56 7.44
N LEU A 633 -24.87 -23.40 7.99
CA LEU A 633 -24.00 -22.21 8.12
C LEU A 633 -22.75 -22.50 8.98
N LEU A 634 -22.89 -23.29 10.06
CA LEU A 634 -21.76 -23.67 10.91
C LEU A 634 -20.70 -24.45 10.11
N TRP A 635 -21.10 -25.47 9.37
CA TRP A 635 -20.19 -26.26 8.55
C TRP A 635 -19.68 -25.49 7.33
N ARG A 636 -20.52 -24.61 6.77
CA ARG A 636 -20.16 -23.72 5.67
C ARG A 636 -19.11 -22.71 6.09
N THR A 637 -19.16 -22.21 7.32
CA THR A 637 -18.10 -21.37 7.90
C THR A 637 -16.75 -22.08 7.85
N ILE A 638 -16.69 -23.34 8.29
CA ILE A 638 -15.46 -24.13 8.31
C ILE A 638 -14.98 -24.37 6.87
N ALA A 639 -15.87 -24.85 6.00
CA ALA A 639 -15.53 -25.13 4.60
C ALA A 639 -15.11 -23.87 3.81
N ARG A 640 -15.75 -22.72 4.04
CA ARG A 640 -15.38 -21.43 3.41
C ARG A 640 -14.02 -20.95 3.91
N ALA A 641 -13.73 -21.09 5.20
CA ALA A 641 -12.42 -20.76 5.75
C ALA A 641 -11.31 -21.63 5.14
N ASP A 642 -11.57 -22.93 4.96
CA ASP A 642 -10.65 -23.86 4.29
C ASP A 642 -10.51 -23.58 2.77
N ALA A 643 -11.54 -23.01 2.15
CA ALA A 643 -11.53 -22.52 0.75
C ALA A 643 -10.99 -21.09 0.59
N TYR A 644 -10.50 -20.44 1.65
CA TYR A 644 -10.00 -19.06 1.64
C TYR A 644 -11.07 -18.00 1.32
N ASP A 645 -12.36 -18.34 1.40
CA ASP A 645 -13.47 -17.38 1.39
C ASP A 645 -13.73 -16.85 2.80
N PHE A 646 -12.80 -16.04 3.29
CA PHE A 646 -12.86 -15.51 4.66
C PHE A 646 -14.02 -14.52 4.86
N LYS A 647 -14.42 -13.80 3.82
CA LYS A 647 -15.55 -12.86 3.92
C LYS A 647 -16.87 -13.62 4.11
N GLY A 648 -17.13 -14.62 3.26
CA GLY A 648 -18.32 -15.45 3.40
C GLY A 648 -18.31 -16.30 4.67
N ALA A 649 -17.13 -16.78 5.11
CA ALA A 649 -16.99 -17.50 6.37
C ALA A 649 -17.35 -16.62 7.58
N ARG A 650 -16.92 -15.36 7.60
CA ARG A 650 -17.25 -14.43 8.69
C ARG A 650 -18.75 -14.17 8.79
N GLU A 651 -19.40 -13.91 7.65
CA GLU A 651 -20.84 -13.65 7.60
C GLU A 651 -21.64 -14.86 8.13
N ASP A 652 -21.32 -16.06 7.65
CA ASP A 652 -21.95 -17.30 8.13
C ASP A 652 -21.68 -17.55 9.63
N ALA A 653 -20.46 -17.27 10.11
CA ALA A 653 -20.07 -17.51 11.50
C ALA A 653 -20.90 -16.72 12.50
N VAL A 654 -21.19 -15.45 12.19
CA VAL A 654 -22.00 -14.59 13.06
C VAL A 654 -23.41 -15.15 13.23
N GLU A 655 -24.02 -15.64 12.16
CA GLU A 655 -25.36 -16.24 12.19
C GLU A 655 -25.35 -17.64 12.85
N ALA A 656 -24.35 -18.46 12.55
CA ALA A 656 -24.21 -19.82 13.05
C ALA A 656 -23.82 -19.91 14.54
N ASN A 657 -23.32 -18.83 15.15
CA ASN A 657 -22.83 -18.86 16.53
C ASN A 657 -23.87 -19.37 17.54
N SER A 658 -25.16 -19.10 17.29
CA SER A 658 -26.25 -19.53 18.18
C SER A 658 -26.41 -21.04 18.32
N VAL A 659 -25.93 -21.84 17.36
CA VAL A 659 -26.02 -23.31 17.39
C VAL A 659 -24.70 -24.00 17.73
N ALA A 660 -23.59 -23.27 17.83
CA ALA A 660 -22.27 -23.85 18.11
C ALA A 660 -22.26 -24.72 19.38
N GLU A 661 -22.93 -24.27 20.44
CA GLU A 661 -23.00 -25.02 21.72
C GLU A 661 -23.74 -26.37 21.64
N SER A 662 -24.51 -26.62 20.56
CA SER A 662 -25.17 -27.92 20.37
C SER A 662 -24.27 -29.01 19.78
N TYR A 663 -23.05 -28.65 19.38
CA TYR A 663 -22.05 -29.57 18.84
C TYR A 663 -20.98 -29.94 19.88
N PRO A 664 -20.29 -31.10 19.73
CA PRO A 664 -19.24 -31.51 20.64
C PRO A 664 -18.03 -30.57 20.55
N GLN A 665 -17.23 -30.54 21.61
CA GLN A 665 -16.14 -29.57 21.80
C GLN A 665 -15.16 -29.48 20.63
N TRP A 666 -14.84 -30.59 19.98
CA TRP A 666 -13.91 -30.60 18.85
C TRP A 666 -14.47 -29.88 17.61
N VAL A 667 -15.79 -29.93 17.39
CA VAL A 667 -16.47 -29.18 16.32
C VAL A 667 -16.51 -27.70 16.68
N ARG A 668 -16.84 -27.37 17.93
CA ARG A 668 -16.86 -25.99 18.42
C ARG A 668 -15.52 -25.32 18.23
N ASN A 669 -14.44 -25.98 18.63
CA ASN A 669 -13.07 -25.45 18.45
C ASN A 669 -12.75 -25.25 16.96
N LYS A 670 -13.10 -26.20 16.07
CA LYS A 670 -12.92 -26.03 14.61
C LYS A 670 -13.70 -24.84 14.07
N PHE A 671 -14.97 -24.69 14.46
CA PHE A 671 -15.81 -23.56 14.07
C PHE A 671 -15.24 -22.23 14.57
N TYR A 672 -14.87 -22.14 15.85
CA TYR A 672 -14.33 -20.91 16.43
C TYR A 672 -12.96 -20.54 15.84
N PHE A 673 -12.08 -21.49 15.55
CA PHE A 673 -10.84 -21.21 14.82
C PHE A 673 -11.09 -20.71 13.39
N ALA A 674 -12.04 -21.33 12.66
CA ALA A 674 -12.42 -20.88 11.33
C ALA A 674 -13.01 -19.45 11.36
N ALA A 675 -13.88 -19.16 12.32
CA ALA A 675 -14.49 -17.85 12.52
C ALA A 675 -13.46 -16.79 12.95
N ALA A 676 -12.53 -17.14 13.85
CA ALA A 676 -11.44 -16.26 14.26
C ALA A 676 -10.53 -15.93 13.09
N ARG A 677 -10.12 -16.93 12.29
CA ARG A 677 -9.33 -16.74 11.07
C ARG A 677 -10.08 -15.85 10.06
N ALA A 678 -11.37 -16.09 9.87
CA ALA A 678 -12.20 -15.28 8.99
C ALA A 678 -12.28 -13.81 9.43
N GLY A 679 -12.39 -13.55 10.74
CA GLY A 679 -12.32 -12.20 11.31
C GLY A 679 -10.97 -11.54 11.03
N VAL A 680 -9.86 -12.23 11.31
CA VAL A 680 -8.50 -11.71 11.07
C VAL A 680 -8.26 -11.39 9.60
N GLU A 681 -8.58 -12.30 8.68
CA GLU A 681 -8.30 -12.13 7.25
C GLU A 681 -9.23 -11.11 6.56
N SER A 682 -10.34 -10.76 7.21
CA SER A 682 -11.27 -9.72 6.74
C SER A 682 -11.15 -8.38 7.49
N ASP A 683 -10.06 -8.21 8.25
CA ASP A 683 -9.72 -7.01 9.03
C ASP A 683 -10.76 -6.64 10.11
N ASP A 684 -11.55 -7.62 10.57
CA ASP A 684 -12.48 -7.49 11.68
C ASP A 684 -11.89 -8.15 12.93
N ILE A 685 -10.93 -7.45 13.54
CA ILE A 685 -10.18 -7.94 14.70
C ILE A 685 -11.09 -8.12 15.93
N GLY A 686 -12.17 -7.32 16.04
CA GLY A 686 -13.14 -7.43 17.13
C GLY A 686 -13.93 -8.74 17.07
N ILE A 687 -14.35 -9.15 15.87
CA ILE A 687 -14.99 -10.47 15.67
C ILE A 687 -13.97 -11.60 15.90
N ALA A 688 -12.74 -11.44 15.41
CA ALA A 688 -11.70 -12.46 15.58
C ALA A 688 -11.45 -12.78 17.06
N GLU A 689 -11.26 -11.74 17.89
CA GLU A 689 -11.04 -11.89 19.33
C GLU A 689 -12.25 -12.53 20.02
N ARG A 690 -13.47 -12.06 19.72
CA ARG A 690 -14.70 -12.60 20.34
C ARG A 690 -14.82 -14.11 20.14
N PHE A 691 -14.53 -14.62 18.94
CA PHE A 691 -14.60 -16.05 18.65
C PHE A 691 -13.41 -16.81 19.25
N LEU A 692 -12.21 -16.24 19.25
CA LEU A 692 -11.05 -16.87 19.88
C LEU A 692 -11.24 -17.02 21.40
N GLU A 693 -11.87 -16.05 22.06
CA GLU A 693 -12.22 -16.07 23.49
C GLU A 693 -13.23 -17.16 23.88
N GLN A 694 -14.02 -17.68 22.92
CA GLN A 694 -14.93 -18.81 23.19
C GLN A 694 -14.18 -20.14 23.35
N ILE A 695 -12.89 -20.18 22.99
CA ILE A 695 -12.08 -21.40 23.05
C ILE A 695 -11.46 -21.54 24.45
N GLU A 696 -11.84 -22.61 25.15
CA GLU A 696 -11.21 -22.98 26.42
C GLU A 696 -9.80 -23.53 26.18
N PHE A 697 -8.76 -22.72 26.44
CA PHE A 697 -7.36 -23.09 26.18
C PHE A 697 -6.94 -24.42 26.82
N ALA A 698 -7.43 -24.71 28.04
CA ALA A 698 -7.10 -25.95 28.77
C ALA A 698 -7.60 -27.24 28.08
N SER A 699 -8.51 -27.11 27.11
CA SER A 699 -9.06 -28.23 26.35
C SER A 699 -8.30 -28.56 25.06
N LEU A 700 -7.31 -27.73 24.70
CA LEU A 700 -6.62 -27.82 23.42
C LEU A 700 -5.52 -28.86 23.44
N ASP A 701 -5.39 -29.59 22.34
CA ASP A 701 -4.19 -30.38 22.06
C ASP A 701 -3.02 -29.47 21.60
N LEU A 702 -1.85 -30.06 21.38
CA LEU A 702 -0.64 -29.31 21.02
C LEU A 702 -0.80 -28.52 19.70
N GLU A 703 -1.48 -29.09 18.70
CA GLU A 703 -1.67 -28.45 17.40
C GLU A 703 -2.66 -27.28 17.53
N GLN A 704 -3.75 -27.49 18.26
CA GLN A 704 -4.76 -26.47 18.54
C GLN A 704 -4.20 -25.34 19.40
N ALA A 705 -3.36 -25.64 20.40
CA ALA A 705 -2.70 -24.62 21.21
C ALA A 705 -1.76 -23.75 20.35
N SER A 706 -1.00 -24.37 19.43
CA SER A 706 -0.17 -23.64 18.48
C SER A 706 -1.00 -22.74 17.55
N LEU A 707 -2.15 -23.22 17.08
CA LEU A 707 -3.09 -22.43 16.28
C LEU A 707 -3.71 -21.28 17.08
N TYR A 708 -4.05 -21.51 18.35
CA TYR A 708 -4.54 -20.48 19.25
C TYR A 708 -3.52 -19.35 19.42
N HIS A 709 -2.25 -19.68 19.68
CA HIS A 709 -1.18 -18.69 19.75
C HIS A 709 -0.98 -17.95 18.42
N LEU A 710 -1.03 -18.66 17.29
CA LEU A 710 -0.96 -18.02 15.97
C LEU A 710 -2.08 -16.99 15.78
N MET A 711 -3.33 -17.34 16.10
CA MET A 711 -4.46 -16.42 15.99
C MET A 711 -4.38 -15.26 16.98
N SER A 712 -3.88 -15.49 18.20
CA SER A 712 -3.61 -14.43 19.17
C SER A 712 -2.57 -13.44 18.64
N GLY A 713 -1.46 -13.93 18.09
CA GLY A 713 -0.43 -13.07 17.47
C GLY A 713 -0.97 -12.28 16.28
N ARG A 714 -1.86 -12.89 15.47
CA ARG A 714 -2.54 -12.22 14.36
C ARG A 714 -3.49 -11.11 14.82
N ILE A 715 -4.16 -11.29 15.96
CA ILE A 715 -5.00 -10.26 16.59
C ILE A 715 -4.15 -9.12 17.13
N ASP A 716 -3.02 -9.42 17.77
CA ASP A 716 -2.06 -8.41 18.24
C ASP A 716 -1.48 -7.60 17.08
N GLU A 717 -1.12 -8.27 15.98
CA GLU A 717 -0.68 -7.65 14.74
C GLU A 717 -1.76 -6.70 14.18
N GLY A 718 -3.02 -7.14 14.12
CA GLY A 718 -4.14 -6.30 13.65
C GLY A 718 -4.44 -5.09 14.54
N ARG A 719 -4.02 -5.12 15.82
CA ARG A 719 -4.13 -3.99 16.77
C ARG A 719 -2.91 -3.08 16.78
N GLY A 720 -1.88 -3.38 15.99
CA GLY A 720 -0.62 -2.64 16.00
C GLY A 720 0.28 -2.96 17.20
N ARG A 721 -0.01 -4.02 17.97
CA ARG A 721 0.85 -4.55 19.04
C ARG A 721 1.95 -5.45 18.46
N VAL A 722 2.83 -4.85 17.66
CA VAL A 722 3.77 -5.58 16.81
C VAL A 722 4.80 -6.38 17.62
N SER A 723 5.27 -5.84 18.75
CA SER A 723 6.24 -6.52 19.60
C SER A 723 5.65 -7.79 20.22
N GLU A 724 4.44 -7.68 20.77
CA GLU A 724 3.69 -8.80 21.35
C GLU A 724 3.33 -9.86 20.30
N ALA A 725 2.98 -9.42 19.08
CA ALA A 725 2.74 -10.31 17.96
C ALA A 725 3.99 -11.13 17.59
N ILE A 726 5.16 -10.47 17.47
CA ILE A 726 6.43 -11.15 17.17
C ILE A 726 6.81 -12.14 18.28
N ASP A 727 6.66 -11.76 19.55
CA ASP A 727 6.93 -12.65 20.69
C ASP A 727 6.01 -13.89 20.66
N THR A 728 4.73 -13.68 20.36
CA THR A 728 3.75 -14.78 20.23
C THR A 728 4.06 -15.67 19.03
N TYR A 729 4.45 -15.11 17.88
CA TYR A 729 4.91 -15.89 16.73
C TYR A 729 6.18 -16.68 17.05
N GLY A 730 7.09 -16.12 17.86
CA GLY A 730 8.25 -16.85 18.37
C GLY A 730 7.88 -18.11 19.14
N GLN A 731 6.80 -18.07 19.93
CA GLN A 731 6.28 -19.25 20.65
C GLN A 731 5.71 -20.29 19.68
N VAL A 732 4.96 -19.86 18.66
CA VAL A 732 4.43 -20.75 17.60
C VAL A 732 5.57 -21.42 16.83
N ILE A 733 6.63 -20.68 16.52
CA ILE A 733 7.81 -21.21 15.84
C ILE A 733 8.53 -22.24 16.73
N ALA A 734 8.66 -21.97 18.03
CA ALA A 734 9.28 -22.88 18.99
C ALA A 734 8.48 -24.17 19.23
N ALA A 735 7.16 -24.13 19.06
CA ALA A 735 6.30 -25.32 19.15
C ALA A 735 6.53 -26.33 18.01
N ASP A 736 7.15 -25.89 16.90
CA ASP A 736 7.54 -26.72 15.75
C ASP A 736 6.37 -27.46 15.05
N ILE A 737 5.16 -26.92 15.16
CA ILE A 737 3.96 -27.45 14.49
C ILE A 737 3.86 -26.87 13.08
N ARG A 738 4.24 -27.68 12.08
CA ARG A 738 4.46 -27.25 10.68
C ARG A 738 3.40 -26.29 10.11
N PRO A 739 2.07 -26.56 10.18
CA PRO A 739 1.07 -25.66 9.59
C PRO A 739 1.08 -24.25 10.18
N THR A 740 1.32 -24.14 11.48
CA THR A 740 1.31 -22.85 12.19
C THR A 740 2.67 -22.16 12.15
N ARG A 741 3.75 -22.96 12.16
CA ARG A 741 5.14 -22.49 12.04
C ARG A 741 5.37 -21.72 10.74
N ALA A 742 4.95 -22.27 9.60
CA ALA A 742 5.18 -21.62 8.30
C ALA A 742 4.53 -20.23 8.25
N GLU A 743 3.29 -20.12 8.74
CA GLU A 743 2.57 -18.85 8.79
C GLU A 743 3.23 -17.87 9.78
N ALA A 744 3.62 -18.34 10.97
CA ALA A 744 4.31 -17.52 11.97
C ALA A 744 5.66 -16.98 11.45
N ILE A 745 6.45 -17.78 10.74
CA ILE A 745 7.70 -17.34 10.11
C ILE A 745 7.40 -16.25 9.08
N TYR A 746 6.48 -16.51 8.15
CA TYR A 746 6.09 -15.54 7.14
C TYR A 746 5.64 -14.20 7.76
N ARG A 747 4.77 -14.25 8.77
CA ARG A 747 4.26 -13.05 9.47
C ARG A 747 5.36 -12.31 10.21
N THR A 748 6.26 -13.03 10.89
CA THR A 748 7.42 -12.43 11.58
C THR A 748 8.33 -11.69 10.60
N LEU A 749 8.70 -12.32 9.48
CA LEU A 749 9.55 -11.70 8.47
C LEU A 749 8.86 -10.48 7.83
N ARG A 750 7.53 -10.56 7.61
CA ARG A 750 6.72 -9.45 7.11
C ARG A 750 6.79 -8.23 8.02
N LEU A 751 6.60 -8.44 9.33
CA LEU A 751 6.62 -7.37 10.33
C LEU A 751 8.00 -6.75 10.49
N LEU A 752 9.06 -7.57 10.54
CA LEU A 752 10.44 -7.09 10.58
C LEU A 752 10.82 -6.29 9.32
N ASN A 753 10.31 -6.70 8.15
CA ASN A 753 10.50 -5.95 6.91
C ASN A 753 9.81 -4.58 6.96
N GLN A 754 8.58 -4.51 7.47
CA GLN A 754 7.82 -3.26 7.64
C GLN A 754 8.51 -2.29 8.63
N GLN A 755 9.13 -2.82 9.68
CA GLN A 755 9.90 -2.04 10.65
C GLN A 755 11.29 -1.61 10.14
N GLY A 756 11.76 -2.17 9.03
CA GLY A 756 13.12 -1.93 8.52
C GLY A 756 14.23 -2.56 9.36
N THR A 757 13.91 -3.51 10.25
CA THR A 757 14.84 -4.20 11.15
C THR A 757 15.29 -5.58 10.63
N LEU A 758 14.81 -5.96 9.44
CA LEU A 758 15.06 -7.26 8.81
C LEU A 758 16.52 -7.44 8.38
N ASP A 759 17.13 -8.55 8.78
CA ASP A 759 18.37 -9.07 8.19
C ASP A 759 18.02 -9.86 6.92
N LEU A 760 18.18 -9.25 5.75
CA LEU A 760 17.74 -9.80 4.46
C LEU A 760 18.31 -11.19 4.19
N ASN A 761 19.62 -11.40 4.38
CA ASN A 761 20.28 -12.67 4.08
C ASN A 761 19.68 -13.82 4.92
N LYS A 762 19.53 -13.59 6.23
CA LYS A 762 18.93 -14.60 7.11
C LYS A 762 17.46 -14.82 6.79
N ALA A 763 16.73 -13.77 6.41
CA ALA A 763 15.34 -13.87 6.03
C ALA A 763 15.16 -14.71 4.76
N ALA A 764 15.99 -14.48 3.73
CA ALA A 764 16.01 -15.25 2.50
C ALA A 764 16.36 -16.72 2.76
N GLU A 765 17.40 -17.00 3.55
CA GLU A 765 17.78 -18.36 3.95
C GLU A 765 16.65 -19.08 4.69
N THR A 766 16.05 -18.41 5.68
CA THR A 766 14.96 -18.97 6.50
C THR A 766 13.75 -19.28 5.64
N LEU A 767 13.33 -18.32 4.80
CA LEU A 767 12.14 -18.47 3.97
C LEU A 767 12.36 -19.47 2.83
N SER A 768 13.58 -19.55 2.29
CA SER A 768 13.95 -20.59 1.31
C SER A 768 13.84 -21.98 1.93
N ALA A 769 14.37 -22.19 3.14
CA ALA A 769 14.24 -23.46 3.84
C ALA A 769 12.77 -23.80 4.15
N GLU A 770 12.00 -22.84 4.64
CA GLU A 770 10.58 -23.04 4.98
C GLU A 770 9.76 -23.36 3.72
N SER A 771 10.07 -22.74 2.57
CA SER A 771 9.42 -23.05 1.30
C SER A 771 9.64 -24.50 0.86
N LEU A 772 10.68 -25.19 1.32
CA LEU A 772 10.88 -26.62 1.04
C LEU A 772 10.03 -27.53 1.94
N LEU A 773 9.62 -27.04 3.11
CA LEU A 773 8.89 -27.79 4.13
C LEU A 773 7.37 -27.63 3.99
N TRP A 774 6.89 -26.46 3.58
CA TRP A 774 5.47 -26.13 3.45
C TRP A 774 5.07 -25.90 1.99
N ARG A 775 4.00 -26.57 1.55
CA ARG A 775 3.52 -26.57 0.15
C ARG A 775 2.00 -26.73 0.08
N GLY A 776 1.41 -26.25 -1.02
CA GLY A 776 0.06 -26.63 -1.48
C GLY A 776 -1.07 -25.67 -1.14
N ASN A 777 -0.78 -24.50 -0.57
CA ASN A 777 -1.80 -23.52 -0.23
C ASN A 777 -1.37 -22.07 -0.58
N PRO A 778 -2.28 -21.07 -0.52
CA PRO A 778 -1.96 -19.68 -0.86
C PRO A 778 -0.78 -19.08 -0.08
N LEU A 779 -0.53 -19.53 1.16
CA LEU A 779 0.64 -19.11 1.93
C LEU A 779 1.96 -19.46 1.22
N GLU A 780 2.03 -20.59 0.49
CA GLU A 780 3.21 -20.91 -0.32
C GLU A 780 3.48 -19.83 -1.38
N ALA A 781 2.42 -19.33 -2.02
CA ALA A 781 2.54 -18.27 -3.02
C ALA A 781 3.02 -16.97 -2.39
N ASP A 782 2.49 -16.59 -1.22
CA ASP A 782 2.93 -15.41 -0.47
C ASP A 782 4.40 -15.50 -0.03
N MET A 783 4.81 -16.68 0.45
CA MET A 783 6.21 -16.95 0.81
C MET A 783 7.13 -16.89 -0.41
N GLN A 784 6.73 -17.44 -1.56
CA GLN A 784 7.53 -17.38 -2.79
C GLN A 784 7.67 -15.95 -3.32
N ALA A 785 6.60 -15.14 -3.23
CA ALA A 785 6.66 -13.73 -3.59
C ALA A 785 7.63 -12.95 -2.69
N MET A 786 7.53 -13.13 -1.38
CA MET A 786 8.45 -12.49 -0.43
C MET A 786 9.90 -12.96 -0.61
N LEU A 787 10.12 -14.26 -0.87
CA LEU A 787 11.45 -14.80 -1.13
C LEU A 787 12.08 -14.21 -2.40
N ALA A 788 11.28 -14.06 -3.46
CA ALA A 788 11.74 -13.42 -4.69
C ALA A 788 12.09 -11.94 -4.50
N ASP A 789 11.29 -11.17 -3.73
CA ASP A 789 11.62 -9.79 -3.34
C ASP A 789 12.98 -9.73 -2.62
N PHE A 790 13.20 -10.61 -1.63
CA PHE A 790 14.46 -10.66 -0.88
C PHE A 790 15.64 -10.93 -1.82
N TYR A 791 15.52 -11.89 -2.73
CA TYR A 791 16.57 -12.16 -3.72
C TYR A 791 16.83 -10.98 -4.66
N PHE A 792 15.81 -10.24 -5.09
CA PHE A 792 16.02 -9.06 -5.92
C PHE A 792 16.72 -7.94 -5.15
N ARG A 793 16.36 -7.72 -3.88
CA ARG A 793 16.97 -6.69 -3.03
C ARG A 793 18.43 -6.99 -2.65
N GLU A 794 18.78 -8.27 -2.51
CA GLU A 794 20.16 -8.72 -2.31
C GLU A 794 21.00 -8.68 -3.60
N GLY A 795 20.38 -8.47 -4.76
CA GLY A 795 21.05 -8.55 -6.06
C GLY A 795 21.27 -9.99 -6.56
N ASN A 796 20.64 -10.98 -5.93
CA ASN A 796 20.64 -12.37 -6.38
C ASN A 796 19.56 -12.62 -7.45
N TYR A 797 19.68 -11.91 -8.57
CA TYR A 797 18.66 -11.87 -9.62
C TYR A 797 18.31 -13.24 -10.20
N ARG A 798 19.28 -14.16 -10.31
CA ARG A 798 19.03 -15.50 -10.83
C ARG A 798 18.04 -16.26 -9.96
N LEU A 799 18.31 -16.36 -8.66
CA LEU A 799 17.40 -17.03 -7.72
C LEU A 799 16.03 -16.33 -7.66
N GLY A 800 16.02 -14.99 -7.72
CA GLY A 800 14.79 -14.21 -7.83
C GLY A 800 13.94 -14.65 -9.03
N PHE A 801 14.48 -14.60 -10.24
CA PHE A 801 13.74 -15.00 -11.44
C PHE A 801 13.39 -16.50 -11.50
N GLU A 802 14.23 -17.38 -10.95
CA GLU A 802 13.90 -18.81 -10.81
C GLU A 802 12.69 -19.03 -9.90
N THR A 803 12.66 -18.33 -8.76
CA THR A 803 11.55 -18.37 -7.79
C THR A 803 10.27 -17.87 -8.44
N VAL A 804 10.32 -16.75 -9.17
CA VAL A 804 9.17 -16.21 -9.92
C VAL A 804 8.66 -17.21 -10.95
N ARG A 805 9.56 -17.80 -11.75
CA ARG A 805 9.19 -18.79 -12.77
C ARG A 805 8.51 -20.00 -12.15
N GLN A 806 9.03 -20.49 -11.02
CA GLN A 806 8.41 -21.58 -10.27
C GLN A 806 7.02 -21.19 -9.76
N ALA A 807 6.91 -20.03 -9.11
CA ALA A 807 5.66 -19.55 -8.54
C ALA A 807 4.56 -19.38 -9.61
N VAL A 808 4.89 -18.78 -10.76
CA VAL A 808 3.97 -18.62 -11.89
C VAL A 808 3.53 -19.98 -12.47
N SER A 809 4.40 -20.99 -12.44
CA SER A 809 4.04 -22.34 -12.92
C SER A 809 3.11 -23.09 -11.97
N THR A 810 3.21 -22.83 -10.66
CA THR A 810 2.43 -23.53 -9.63
C THR A 810 1.12 -22.81 -9.31
N TYR A 811 1.12 -21.48 -9.30
CA TYR A 811 -0.02 -20.65 -8.89
C TYR A 811 -0.32 -19.53 -9.92
N PRO A 812 -0.68 -19.88 -11.18
CA PRO A 812 -0.87 -18.89 -12.24
C PRO A 812 -2.02 -17.90 -12.00
N GLU A 813 -3.03 -18.30 -11.22
CA GLU A 813 -4.21 -17.48 -10.93
C GLU A 813 -4.08 -16.66 -9.64
N SER A 814 -3.00 -16.85 -8.87
CA SER A 814 -2.80 -16.16 -7.59
C SER A 814 -2.48 -14.67 -7.80
N PRO A 815 -3.21 -13.72 -7.16
CA PRO A 815 -2.94 -12.29 -7.30
C PRO A 815 -1.52 -11.87 -6.87
N PRO A 816 -0.98 -12.33 -5.71
CA PRO A 816 0.42 -12.09 -5.34
C PRO A 816 1.42 -12.51 -6.42
N ILE A 817 1.19 -13.66 -7.08
CA ILE A 817 2.11 -14.18 -8.12
C ILE A 817 1.99 -13.40 -9.42
N ASN A 818 0.80 -12.92 -9.77
CA ASN A 818 0.61 -12.02 -10.90
C ASN A 818 1.35 -10.69 -10.68
N ALA A 819 1.25 -10.11 -9.48
CA ALA A 819 2.00 -8.91 -9.11
C ALA A 819 3.52 -9.17 -9.15
N LEU A 820 3.97 -10.30 -8.59
CA LEU A 820 5.36 -10.72 -8.61
C LEU A 820 5.91 -10.90 -10.04
N ARG A 821 5.11 -11.45 -10.96
CA ARG A 821 5.50 -11.60 -12.37
C ARG A 821 5.73 -10.23 -13.02
N ASP A 822 4.84 -9.29 -12.74
CA ASP A 822 4.93 -7.94 -13.30
C ASP A 822 6.14 -7.18 -12.70
N GLU A 823 6.41 -7.36 -11.40
CA GLU A 823 7.63 -6.87 -10.75
C GLU A 823 8.88 -7.49 -11.37
N ALA A 824 8.91 -8.80 -11.60
CA ALA A 824 10.03 -9.47 -12.25
C ALA A 824 10.27 -8.92 -13.66
N GLN A 825 9.21 -8.63 -14.43
CA GLN A 825 9.34 -7.98 -15.73
C GLN A 825 9.93 -6.56 -15.59
N ALA A 826 9.54 -5.81 -14.56
CA ALA A 826 10.10 -4.49 -14.27
C ALA A 826 11.60 -4.57 -13.89
N LYS A 827 11.96 -5.48 -12.96
CA LYS A 827 13.36 -5.74 -12.55
C LYS A 827 14.23 -6.20 -13.71
N PHE A 828 13.70 -7.05 -14.59
CA PHE A 828 14.38 -7.45 -15.82
C PHE A 828 14.57 -6.25 -16.76
N GLY A 829 13.59 -5.36 -16.83
CA GLY A 829 13.68 -4.03 -17.44
C GLY A 829 14.85 -3.22 -16.90
N GLU A 830 14.86 -2.94 -15.59
CA GLU A 830 15.88 -2.14 -14.90
C GLU A 830 17.31 -2.66 -15.18
N LEU A 831 17.48 -3.99 -15.12
CA LEU A 831 18.76 -4.64 -15.41
C LEU A 831 19.26 -4.31 -16.82
N PHE A 832 18.44 -4.57 -17.84
CA PHE A 832 18.91 -4.58 -19.22
C PHE A 832 18.58 -3.29 -20.01
N LEU A 833 17.75 -2.39 -19.48
CA LEU A 833 17.44 -1.08 -20.05
C LEU A 833 18.17 0.07 -19.34
N ASP A 834 18.13 0.08 -18.01
CA ASP A 834 18.58 1.23 -17.20
C ASP A 834 20.04 1.09 -16.72
N GLY A 835 20.75 0.06 -17.19
CA GLY A 835 22.17 -0.13 -16.94
C GLY A 835 22.50 -0.81 -15.61
N ALA A 836 21.52 -1.25 -14.83
CA ALA A 836 21.80 -1.96 -13.56
C ALA A 836 22.55 -3.29 -13.78
N ALA A 837 22.41 -3.92 -14.95
CA ALA A 837 23.20 -5.08 -15.34
C ALA A 837 24.71 -4.79 -15.47
N ASP A 838 25.15 -3.54 -15.54
CA ASP A 838 26.58 -3.18 -15.61
C ASP A 838 27.37 -3.66 -14.37
N SER A 839 26.68 -3.86 -13.25
CA SER A 839 27.24 -4.46 -12.03
C SER A 839 27.52 -5.97 -12.14
N LEU A 840 26.90 -6.68 -13.08
CA LEU A 840 27.04 -8.13 -13.27
C LEU A 840 28.26 -8.47 -14.14
N GLY A 841 28.76 -9.71 -14.10
CA GLY A 841 29.71 -10.16 -15.13
C GLY A 841 29.08 -10.16 -16.53
N PRO A 842 29.81 -9.85 -17.62
CA PRO A 842 29.25 -9.87 -18.98
C PRO A 842 28.66 -11.22 -19.38
N VAL A 843 29.29 -12.32 -18.95
CA VAL A 843 28.80 -13.69 -19.18
C VAL A 843 27.59 -13.98 -18.31
N ASP A 844 27.59 -13.54 -17.05
CA ASP A 844 26.47 -13.74 -16.13
C ASP A 844 25.21 -13.02 -16.61
N ALA A 845 25.34 -11.78 -17.07
CA ALA A 845 24.25 -11.02 -17.65
C ALA A 845 23.72 -11.66 -18.95
N LEU A 846 24.61 -12.21 -19.77
CA LEU A 846 24.21 -12.94 -20.98
C LEU A 846 23.42 -14.20 -20.62
N SER A 847 23.93 -15.02 -19.70
CA SER A 847 23.23 -16.22 -19.24
C SER A 847 21.88 -15.87 -18.62
N LEU A 848 21.85 -14.87 -17.73
CA LEU A 848 20.62 -14.39 -17.09
C LEU A 848 19.58 -13.96 -18.12
N TYR A 849 20.00 -13.22 -19.16
CA TYR A 849 19.11 -12.82 -20.24
C TYR A 849 18.54 -14.03 -20.98
N TYR A 850 19.36 -15.02 -21.34
CA TYR A 850 18.86 -16.20 -22.07
C TYR A 850 17.92 -17.07 -21.25
N ASP A 851 18.21 -17.24 -19.96
CA ASP A 851 17.39 -18.06 -19.05
C ASP A 851 15.99 -17.45 -18.83
N PHE A 852 15.89 -16.13 -18.93
CA PHE A 852 14.66 -15.36 -18.67
C PHE A 852 14.19 -14.51 -19.86
N ARG A 853 14.60 -14.83 -21.10
CA ARG A 853 14.27 -14.04 -22.30
C ARG A 853 12.77 -13.83 -22.52
N GLN A 854 11.92 -14.70 -21.97
CA GLN A 854 10.47 -14.56 -21.97
C GLN A 854 9.97 -13.30 -21.25
N LEU A 855 10.76 -12.72 -20.33
CA LEU A 855 10.46 -11.47 -19.63
C LEU A 855 10.77 -10.22 -20.47
N THR A 856 11.32 -10.38 -21.68
CA THR A 856 11.65 -9.26 -22.56
C THR A 856 10.36 -8.55 -23.02
N PRO A 857 10.20 -7.24 -22.77
CA PRO A 857 9.00 -6.50 -23.18
C PRO A 857 8.75 -6.59 -24.69
N PRO A 858 7.49 -6.60 -25.15
CA PRO A 858 7.20 -6.50 -26.57
C PRO A 858 7.53 -5.09 -27.12
N GLY A 859 7.79 -5.01 -28.43
CA GLY A 859 8.01 -3.74 -29.14
C GLY A 859 9.34 -3.05 -28.85
N ALA A 860 9.35 -1.71 -28.97
CA ALA A 860 10.56 -0.89 -29.00
C ALA A 860 11.42 -0.97 -27.73
N ARG A 861 10.81 -1.13 -26.55
CA ARG A 861 11.54 -1.28 -25.28
C ARG A 861 12.34 -2.58 -25.25
N GLY A 862 11.73 -3.73 -25.55
CA GLY A 862 12.50 -4.98 -25.65
C GLY A 862 13.54 -4.94 -26.77
N ASP A 863 13.27 -4.18 -27.84
CA ASP A 863 14.25 -3.99 -28.89
C ASP A 863 15.47 -3.21 -28.42
N GLU A 864 15.29 -2.21 -27.56
CA GLU A 864 16.37 -1.47 -26.92
C GLU A 864 17.18 -2.31 -25.94
N MET A 865 16.48 -3.17 -25.18
CA MET A 865 17.08 -4.13 -24.26
C MET A 865 18.10 -5.04 -24.97
N ILE A 866 17.70 -5.63 -26.11
CA ILE A 866 18.57 -6.47 -26.92
C ILE A 866 19.78 -5.67 -27.43
N ARG A 867 19.58 -4.41 -27.84
CA ARG A 867 20.69 -3.54 -28.29
C ARG A 867 21.66 -3.22 -27.16
N ASN A 868 21.18 -2.94 -25.94
CA ASN A 868 22.03 -2.71 -24.77
C ASN A 868 22.90 -3.93 -24.47
N LEU A 869 22.29 -5.11 -24.48
CA LEU A 869 23.02 -6.36 -24.28
C LEU A 869 24.05 -6.60 -25.38
N ALA A 870 23.69 -6.42 -26.65
CA ALA A 870 24.63 -6.52 -27.77
C ALA A 870 25.80 -5.51 -27.65
N ARG A 871 25.52 -4.26 -27.27
CA ARG A 871 26.56 -3.23 -27.01
C ARG A 871 27.54 -3.68 -25.95
N ARG A 872 27.05 -4.31 -24.90
CA ARG A 872 27.88 -4.81 -23.81
C ARG A 872 28.79 -5.95 -24.24
N LEU A 873 28.25 -6.91 -24.99
CA LEU A 873 29.03 -8.02 -25.55
C LEU A 873 30.12 -7.52 -26.49
N VAL A 874 29.83 -6.52 -27.32
CA VAL A 874 30.82 -5.87 -28.19
C VAL A 874 31.95 -5.21 -27.40
N ARG A 875 31.66 -4.58 -26.25
CA ARG A 875 32.69 -3.95 -25.39
C ARG A 875 33.66 -4.95 -24.78
N VAL A 876 33.27 -6.22 -24.63
CA VAL A 876 34.09 -7.30 -24.05
C VAL A 876 34.59 -8.30 -25.09
N ASP A 877 34.57 -7.91 -26.38
CA ASP A 877 35.04 -8.70 -27.53
C ASP A 877 34.26 -10.02 -27.77
N LEU A 878 33.01 -10.11 -27.29
CA LEU A 878 32.09 -11.21 -27.57
C LEU A 878 31.26 -10.93 -28.84
N LEU A 879 31.96 -10.71 -29.97
CA LEU A 879 31.36 -10.34 -31.25
C LEU A 879 30.38 -11.39 -31.81
N PRO A 880 30.67 -12.72 -31.76
CA PRO A 880 29.76 -13.73 -32.29
C PRO A 880 28.40 -13.75 -31.57
N GLN A 881 28.40 -13.60 -30.24
CA GLN A 881 27.18 -13.59 -29.42
C GLN A 881 26.37 -12.31 -29.64
N ALA A 882 27.04 -11.16 -29.76
CA ALA A 882 26.39 -9.90 -30.13
C ALA A 882 25.70 -9.99 -31.51
N ALA A 883 26.39 -10.62 -32.48
CA ALA A 883 25.85 -10.81 -33.82
C ALA A 883 24.59 -11.71 -33.81
N GLU A 884 24.59 -12.79 -33.02
CA GLU A 884 23.45 -13.69 -32.90
C GLU A 884 22.20 -12.98 -32.33
N LEU A 885 22.37 -12.17 -31.28
CA LEU A 885 21.29 -11.39 -30.68
C LEU A 885 20.65 -10.41 -31.67
N LEU A 886 21.46 -9.65 -32.41
CA LEU A 886 20.96 -8.70 -33.41
C LEU A 886 20.35 -9.41 -34.61
N GLN A 887 20.89 -10.57 -35.03
CA GLN A 887 20.32 -11.37 -36.10
C GLN A 887 18.92 -11.88 -35.71
N TYR A 888 18.75 -12.40 -34.49
CA TYR A 888 17.44 -12.81 -33.99
C TYR A 888 16.43 -11.65 -34.00
N GLN A 889 16.86 -10.47 -33.55
CA GLN A 889 16.03 -9.26 -33.55
C GLN A 889 15.61 -8.85 -34.97
N LEU A 890 16.54 -8.94 -35.93
CA LEU A 890 16.31 -8.64 -37.33
C LEU A 890 15.29 -9.56 -38.00
N ASP A 891 15.32 -10.84 -37.66
CA ASP A 891 14.49 -11.87 -38.27
C ASP A 891 13.09 -11.92 -37.67
N ASN A 892 12.96 -11.67 -36.36
CA ASN A 892 11.72 -11.95 -35.62
C ASN A 892 10.97 -10.71 -35.11
N ARG A 893 11.64 -9.54 -35.00
CA ARG A 893 11.06 -8.39 -34.28
C ARG A 893 10.94 -7.11 -35.12
N LEU A 894 11.90 -6.83 -36.00
CA LEU A 894 11.99 -5.54 -36.69
C LEU A 894 11.40 -5.55 -38.11
N LYS A 895 10.84 -4.41 -38.52
CA LYS A 895 10.34 -4.16 -39.89
C LYS A 895 10.74 -2.76 -40.38
N GLY A 896 10.69 -2.55 -41.70
CA GLY A 896 10.94 -1.24 -42.31
C GLY A 896 12.32 -0.67 -42.02
N ILE A 897 12.39 0.65 -41.78
CA ILE A 897 13.65 1.39 -41.59
C ILE A 897 14.45 0.89 -40.38
N ALA A 898 13.79 0.57 -39.27
CA ALA A 898 14.45 0.05 -38.07
C ALA A 898 15.20 -1.25 -38.35
N ARG A 899 14.61 -2.15 -39.15
CA ARG A 899 15.26 -3.38 -39.61
C ARG A 899 16.53 -3.07 -40.41
N THR A 900 16.46 -2.11 -41.32
CA THR A 900 17.59 -1.69 -42.17
C THR A 900 18.72 -1.02 -41.38
N GLN A 901 18.40 -0.29 -40.31
CA GLN A 901 19.38 0.31 -39.39
C GLN A 901 20.12 -0.75 -38.58
N ILE A 902 19.40 -1.67 -37.93
CA ILE A 902 20.03 -2.74 -37.14
C ILE A 902 20.86 -3.70 -38.01
N ALA A 903 20.47 -3.90 -39.27
CA ALA A 903 21.31 -4.63 -40.22
C ALA A 903 22.66 -3.94 -40.51
N ALA A 904 22.73 -2.61 -40.44
CA ALA A 904 23.99 -1.88 -40.58
C ALA A 904 24.87 -2.07 -39.34
N ASP A 905 24.27 -2.03 -38.15
CA ASP A 905 24.95 -2.32 -36.88
C ASP A 905 25.46 -3.77 -36.81
N LEU A 906 24.67 -4.73 -37.30
CA LEU A 906 25.09 -6.13 -37.41
C LEU A 906 26.22 -6.30 -38.45
N ALA A 907 26.16 -5.59 -39.58
CA ALA A 907 27.20 -5.65 -40.60
C ALA A 907 28.55 -5.13 -40.09
N ILE A 908 28.59 -4.07 -39.27
CA ILE A 908 29.85 -3.60 -38.67
C ILE A 908 30.45 -4.62 -37.69
N ILE A 909 29.61 -5.34 -36.93
CA ILE A 909 30.05 -6.43 -36.06
C ILE A 909 30.61 -7.59 -36.89
N TYR A 910 29.93 -8.01 -37.97
CA TYR A 910 30.46 -9.04 -38.86
C TYR A 910 31.78 -8.65 -39.52
N LEU A 911 31.94 -7.38 -39.92
CA LEU A 911 33.20 -6.90 -40.46
C LEU A 911 34.32 -6.99 -39.42
N ALA A 912 34.07 -6.53 -38.20
CA ALA A 912 35.03 -6.62 -37.10
C ALA A 912 35.38 -8.08 -36.74
N ASP A 913 34.42 -9.00 -36.88
CA ASP A 913 34.60 -10.46 -36.72
C ASP A 913 35.19 -11.14 -37.97
N ARG A 914 35.70 -10.37 -38.95
CA ARG A 914 36.29 -10.83 -40.21
C ARG A 914 35.37 -11.73 -41.06
N LYS A 915 34.05 -11.48 -41.04
CA LYS A 915 33.00 -12.16 -41.82
C LYS A 915 32.38 -11.24 -42.90
N PRO A 916 33.13 -10.85 -43.95
CA PRO A 916 32.63 -9.90 -44.96
C PRO A 916 31.45 -10.45 -45.78
N GLN A 917 31.36 -11.77 -45.99
CA GLN A 917 30.26 -12.37 -46.73
C GLN A 917 28.93 -12.28 -45.97
N ASP A 918 28.96 -12.41 -44.64
CA ASP A 918 27.77 -12.29 -43.81
C ASP A 918 27.33 -10.83 -43.71
N ALA A 919 28.28 -9.88 -43.63
CA ALA A 919 28.01 -8.45 -43.74
C ALA A 919 27.30 -8.07 -45.05
N ILE A 920 27.78 -8.54 -46.20
CA ILE A 920 27.11 -8.30 -47.50
C ILE A 920 25.71 -8.93 -47.52
N ARG A 921 25.57 -10.16 -47.00
CA ARG A 921 24.29 -10.87 -46.99
C ARG A 921 23.23 -10.13 -46.20
N VAL A 922 23.56 -9.67 -44.98
CA VAL A 922 22.61 -8.97 -44.11
C VAL A 922 22.24 -7.60 -44.67
N LEU A 923 23.19 -6.88 -45.29
CA LEU A 923 22.91 -5.62 -45.98
C LEU A 923 21.96 -5.87 -47.17
N ASN A 924 22.26 -6.82 -48.05
CA ASN A 924 21.42 -7.08 -49.22
C ASN A 924 20.01 -7.58 -48.85
N ALA A 925 19.89 -8.44 -47.83
CA ALA A 925 18.61 -8.96 -47.36
C ALA A 925 17.67 -7.88 -46.76
N THR A 926 18.21 -6.71 -46.42
CA THR A 926 17.49 -5.63 -45.71
C THR A 926 17.42 -4.33 -46.50
N GLN A 927 17.56 -4.43 -47.82
CA GLN A 927 17.46 -3.29 -48.72
C GLN A 927 16.03 -2.76 -48.78
N LEU A 928 15.89 -1.44 -48.65
CA LEU A 928 14.60 -0.76 -48.64
C LEU A 928 14.72 0.53 -49.49
N PRO A 929 13.74 0.84 -50.35
CA PRO A 929 13.71 2.12 -51.06
C PRO A 929 13.34 3.27 -50.10
N GLY A 930 13.76 4.50 -50.42
CA GLY A 930 13.40 5.70 -49.65
C GLY A 930 14.06 5.82 -48.27
N LEU A 931 15.24 5.23 -48.08
CA LEU A 931 16.01 5.40 -46.85
C LEU A 931 16.51 6.85 -46.68
N PRO A 932 16.68 7.33 -45.44
CA PRO A 932 17.39 8.58 -45.18
C PRO A 932 18.81 8.55 -45.77
N ASP A 933 19.25 9.66 -46.37
CA ASP A 933 20.54 9.76 -47.09
C ASP A 933 21.72 9.33 -46.21
N ALA A 934 21.70 9.69 -44.92
CA ALA A 934 22.73 9.30 -43.96
C ALA A 934 22.82 7.78 -43.77
N LEU A 935 21.68 7.08 -43.63
CA LEU A 935 21.63 5.62 -43.48
C LEU A 935 21.98 4.93 -44.80
N GLN A 936 21.57 5.49 -45.94
CA GLN A 936 21.97 4.98 -47.25
C GLN A 936 23.49 5.09 -47.45
N ARG A 937 24.10 6.22 -47.07
CA ARG A 937 25.55 6.41 -47.09
C ARG A 937 26.25 5.41 -46.17
N GLN A 938 25.79 5.28 -44.92
CA GLN A 938 26.34 4.34 -43.94
C GLN A 938 26.39 2.91 -44.49
N ARG A 939 25.30 2.46 -45.10
CA ARG A 939 25.21 1.11 -45.68
C ARG A 939 26.12 0.92 -46.88
N ARG A 940 26.26 1.91 -47.77
CA ARG A 940 27.21 1.84 -48.89
C ARG A 940 28.66 1.79 -48.43
N VAL A 941 29.01 2.53 -47.38
CA VAL A 941 30.35 2.48 -46.77
C VAL A 941 30.65 1.09 -46.21
N LEU A 942 29.70 0.48 -45.50
CA LEU A 942 29.83 -0.89 -44.98
C LEU A 942 29.92 -1.93 -46.11
N GLU A 943 29.10 -1.78 -47.15
CA GLU A 943 29.12 -2.66 -48.32
C GLU A 943 30.45 -2.57 -49.08
N ALA A 944 30.98 -1.35 -49.30
CA ALA A 944 32.30 -1.15 -49.89
C ALA A 944 33.40 -1.82 -49.06
N ARG A 945 33.37 -1.65 -47.73
CA ARG A 945 34.33 -2.31 -46.83
C ARG A 945 34.24 -3.82 -46.96
N ALA A 946 33.04 -4.38 -46.93
CA ALA A 946 32.83 -5.81 -47.05
C ALA A 946 33.29 -6.36 -48.42
N MET A 947 33.13 -5.58 -49.50
CA MET A 947 33.66 -5.92 -50.83
C MET A 947 35.19 -5.92 -50.84
N ILE A 948 35.85 -4.93 -50.24
CA ILE A 948 37.33 -4.87 -50.10
C ILE A 948 37.84 -6.06 -49.26
N ASP A 949 37.15 -6.40 -48.18
CA ASP A 949 37.50 -7.55 -47.34
C ASP A 949 37.19 -8.90 -48.01
N GLY A 950 36.22 -8.94 -48.91
CA GLY A 950 35.90 -10.07 -49.77
C GLY A 950 36.69 -10.16 -51.09
N GLY A 951 37.68 -9.28 -51.33
CA GLY A 951 38.54 -9.29 -52.53
C GLY A 951 37.88 -8.76 -53.80
N ARG A 952 36.77 -8.02 -53.69
CA ARG A 952 36.01 -7.42 -54.80
C ARG A 952 36.33 -5.93 -54.95
N ASP A 953 37.62 -5.61 -55.04
CA ASP A 953 38.12 -4.23 -54.93
C ASP A 953 37.56 -3.29 -56.00
N GLN A 954 37.36 -3.77 -57.24
CA GLN A 954 36.84 -2.93 -58.32
C GLN A 954 35.38 -2.51 -58.08
N LEU A 955 34.53 -3.43 -57.61
CA LEU A 955 33.14 -3.12 -57.27
C LEU A 955 33.06 -2.15 -56.08
N ALA A 956 33.96 -2.29 -55.12
CA ALA A 956 34.07 -1.35 -54.01
C ALA A 956 34.44 0.06 -54.48
N LEU A 957 35.39 0.19 -55.42
CA LEU A 957 35.76 1.47 -56.00
C LEU A 957 34.60 2.13 -56.76
N ASP A 958 33.82 1.34 -57.49
CA ASP A 958 32.62 1.82 -58.19
C ASP A 958 31.58 2.34 -57.19
N LEU A 959 31.37 1.63 -56.08
CA LEU A 959 30.45 2.04 -55.01
C LEU A 959 30.92 3.31 -54.28
N LEU A 960 32.23 3.45 -54.09
CA LEU A 960 32.86 4.58 -53.40
C LEU A 960 32.98 5.82 -54.27
N ARG A 961 32.87 5.72 -55.60
CA ARG A 961 33.11 6.83 -56.54
C ARG A 961 32.37 8.11 -56.14
N ASP A 962 31.11 7.98 -55.76
CA ASP A 962 30.23 9.11 -55.48
C ASP A 962 30.16 9.46 -53.97
N LEU A 963 30.98 8.84 -53.12
CA LEU A 963 31.01 9.05 -51.66
C LEU A 963 32.16 9.99 -51.23
N ASN A 964 31.84 11.09 -50.55
CA ASN A 964 32.84 12.03 -50.03
C ASN A 964 33.04 11.84 -48.52
N GLY A 965 34.23 12.14 -47.99
CA GLY A 965 34.56 12.03 -46.56
C GLY A 965 35.84 11.25 -46.29
N THR A 966 36.41 11.41 -45.09
CA THR A 966 37.66 10.74 -44.66
C THR A 966 37.52 9.22 -44.67
N ASP A 967 36.38 8.69 -44.20
CA ASP A 967 36.03 7.27 -44.22
C ASP A 967 36.05 6.69 -45.65
N ALA A 968 35.41 7.37 -46.61
CA ALA A 968 35.39 6.95 -48.01
C ALA A 968 36.77 7.06 -48.68
N ALA A 969 37.57 8.09 -48.35
CA ALA A 969 38.94 8.23 -48.84
C ALA A 969 39.84 7.08 -48.35
N LEU A 970 39.76 6.75 -47.05
CA LEU A 970 40.49 5.61 -46.47
C LEU A 970 40.12 4.28 -47.13
N LEU A 971 38.83 4.05 -47.41
CA LEU A 971 38.39 2.84 -48.11
C LEU A 971 38.89 2.78 -49.56
N ARG A 972 38.97 3.90 -50.29
CA ARG A 972 39.57 3.92 -51.64
C ARG A 972 41.05 3.56 -51.59
N ILE A 973 41.79 4.13 -50.64
CA ILE A 973 43.20 3.81 -50.39
C ILE A 973 43.36 2.31 -50.15
N ASP A 974 42.54 1.74 -49.25
CA ASP A 974 42.59 0.31 -48.92
C ASP A 974 42.23 -0.58 -50.13
N ALA A 975 41.23 -0.19 -50.93
CA ALA A 975 40.85 -0.92 -52.15
C ALA A 975 41.99 -0.93 -53.19
N HIS A 976 42.62 0.23 -53.45
CA HIS A 976 43.77 0.31 -54.35
C HIS A 976 44.97 -0.49 -53.81
N TRP A 977 45.21 -0.43 -52.49
CA TRP A 977 46.28 -1.18 -51.84
C TRP A 977 46.10 -2.69 -51.98
N LYS A 978 44.89 -3.23 -51.70
CA LYS A 978 44.58 -4.66 -51.88
C LYS A 978 44.60 -5.10 -53.34
N ALA A 979 44.18 -4.23 -54.26
CA ALA A 979 44.28 -4.46 -55.70
C ALA A 979 45.72 -4.38 -56.25
N LYS A 980 46.74 -4.18 -55.38
CA LYS A 980 48.16 -3.99 -55.73
C LYS A 980 48.44 -2.76 -56.60
N ARG A 981 47.53 -1.78 -56.58
CA ARG A 981 47.65 -0.47 -57.26
C ARG A 981 48.30 0.52 -56.30
N TYR A 982 49.57 0.26 -55.98
CA TYR A 982 50.27 0.94 -54.89
C TYR A 982 50.57 2.41 -55.19
N ALA A 983 50.77 2.78 -56.46
CA ALA A 983 50.97 4.17 -56.85
C ALA A 983 49.72 5.00 -56.53
N GLU A 984 48.56 4.55 -57.00
CA GLU A 984 47.28 5.23 -56.82
C GLU A 984 46.89 5.30 -55.33
N ALA A 985 47.12 4.23 -54.56
CA ALA A 985 46.90 4.25 -53.11
C ALA A 985 47.77 5.29 -52.38
N SER A 986 49.01 5.47 -52.83
CA SER A 986 49.98 6.38 -52.24
C SER A 986 49.70 7.83 -52.59
N GLU A 987 49.28 8.11 -53.83
CA GLU A 987 48.81 9.43 -54.25
C GLU A 987 47.56 9.86 -53.44
N LEU A 988 46.62 8.94 -53.22
CA LEU A 988 45.43 9.20 -52.41
C LEU A 988 45.79 9.46 -50.93
N LEU A 989 46.75 8.73 -50.36
CA LEU A 989 47.26 8.99 -49.01
C LEU A 989 47.97 10.36 -48.91
N GLU A 990 48.79 10.69 -49.90
CA GLU A 990 49.47 11.99 -49.97
C GLU A 990 48.47 13.15 -50.06
N ALA A 991 47.40 12.98 -50.84
CA ALA A 991 46.31 13.93 -51.00
C ALA A 991 45.49 14.07 -49.71
N LEU A 992 45.15 12.97 -49.04
CA LEU A 992 44.38 12.96 -47.79
C LEU A 992 45.02 13.80 -46.67
N TYR A 993 46.35 13.81 -46.61
CA TYR A 993 47.10 14.54 -45.59
C TYR A 993 47.68 15.88 -46.05
N ALA A 994 47.35 16.33 -47.26
CA ALA A 994 47.93 17.53 -47.88
C ALA A 994 47.75 18.82 -47.04
N ASP A 995 46.64 18.94 -46.32
CA ASP A 995 46.27 20.15 -45.57
C ASP A 995 46.88 20.22 -44.15
N GLN A 996 47.58 19.18 -43.69
CA GLN A 996 48.09 19.09 -42.31
C GLN A 996 49.47 19.73 -42.09
N ILE A 997 49.98 20.49 -43.07
CA ILE A 997 51.34 21.08 -43.08
C ILE A 997 51.41 22.39 -42.27
N GLY A 998 50.31 22.82 -41.65
CA GLY A 998 50.19 24.09 -40.91
C GLY A 998 50.85 24.12 -39.52
N GLY A 999 52.18 23.94 -39.42
CA GLY A 999 52.99 24.30 -38.25
C GLY A 999 52.74 23.55 -36.93
N ARG A 1000 51.86 22.54 -36.92
CA ARG A 1000 51.61 21.66 -35.76
C ARG A 1000 52.34 20.32 -35.93
N PRO A 1001 52.83 19.68 -34.84
CA PRO A 1001 53.41 18.34 -34.92
C PRO A 1001 52.40 17.33 -35.51
N LEU A 1002 52.84 16.51 -36.48
CA LEU A 1002 52.00 15.49 -37.11
C LEU A 1002 51.61 14.40 -36.10
N GLY A 1003 50.33 14.03 -36.04
CA GLY A 1003 49.84 12.92 -35.21
C GLY A 1003 50.35 11.55 -35.70
N GLN A 1004 50.45 10.56 -34.81
CA GLN A 1004 51.03 9.24 -35.12
C GLN A 1004 50.35 8.55 -36.32
N GLN A 1005 49.02 8.61 -36.42
CA GLN A 1005 48.27 8.03 -37.53
C GLN A 1005 48.66 8.64 -38.89
N VAL A 1006 48.91 9.95 -38.91
CA VAL A 1006 49.31 10.70 -40.11
C VAL A 1006 50.74 10.32 -40.48
N ARG A 1007 51.65 10.26 -39.50
CA ARG A 1007 53.04 9.83 -39.71
C ARG A 1007 53.12 8.43 -40.30
N MET A 1008 52.37 7.49 -39.73
CA MET A 1008 52.28 6.12 -40.24
C MET A 1008 51.60 6.04 -41.62
N GLY A 1009 50.61 6.89 -41.89
CA GLY A 1009 49.97 7.01 -43.20
C GLY A 1009 50.93 7.53 -44.29
N LEU A 1010 51.80 8.50 -43.95
CA LEU A 1010 52.85 8.99 -44.85
C LEU A 1010 53.91 7.92 -45.10
N ILE A 1011 54.28 7.13 -44.10
CA ILE A 1011 55.18 5.99 -44.28
C ILE A 1011 54.52 4.95 -45.20
N LYS A 1012 53.20 4.70 -45.08
CA LYS A 1012 52.43 3.82 -45.99
C LYS A 1012 52.48 4.32 -47.43
N ALA A 1013 52.33 5.64 -47.65
CA ALA A 1013 52.48 6.22 -48.97
C ALA A 1013 53.91 6.04 -49.53
N GLY A 1014 54.95 6.23 -48.70
CA GLY A 1014 56.34 5.99 -49.09
C GLY A 1014 56.61 4.53 -49.48
N VAL A 1015 56.11 3.58 -48.69
CA VAL A 1015 56.17 2.15 -49.02
C VAL A 1015 55.47 1.87 -50.35
N GLY A 1016 54.28 2.43 -50.57
CA GLY A 1016 53.51 2.18 -51.79
C GLY A 1016 54.17 2.78 -53.05
N PHE A 1017 54.74 3.99 -52.99
CA PHE A 1017 55.53 4.56 -54.08
C PHE A 1017 56.78 3.71 -54.38
N ALA A 1018 57.46 3.24 -53.34
CA ALA A 1018 58.60 2.34 -53.50
C ALA A 1018 58.18 1.00 -54.15
N LEU A 1019 57.09 0.38 -53.70
CA LEU A 1019 56.55 -0.86 -54.29
C LEU A 1019 56.08 -0.69 -55.74
N ALA A 1020 55.60 0.50 -56.10
CA ALA A 1020 55.19 0.85 -57.46
C ALA A 1020 56.37 1.23 -58.39
N GLY A 1021 57.58 1.42 -57.84
CA GLY A 1021 58.73 1.93 -58.58
C GLY A 1021 58.63 3.42 -58.94
N ASP A 1022 57.77 4.18 -58.27
CA ASP A 1022 57.55 5.61 -58.53
C ASP A 1022 58.53 6.49 -57.74
N GLN A 1023 59.73 6.66 -58.30
CA GLN A 1023 60.77 7.51 -57.70
C GLN A 1023 60.37 8.99 -57.61
N PHE A 1024 59.53 9.47 -58.54
CA PHE A 1024 59.05 10.84 -58.52
C PHE A 1024 58.08 11.07 -57.36
N GLY A 1025 57.15 10.13 -57.14
CA GLY A 1025 56.25 10.10 -55.98
C GLY A 1025 57.00 10.07 -54.65
N SER A 1026 57.97 9.17 -54.49
CA SER A 1026 58.79 9.09 -53.27
C SER A 1026 59.58 10.38 -53.00
N SER A 1027 60.19 10.97 -54.04
CA SER A 1027 60.96 12.22 -53.92
C SER A 1027 60.06 13.41 -53.58
N ARG A 1028 58.86 13.47 -54.18
CA ARG A 1028 57.85 14.49 -53.89
C ARG A 1028 57.37 14.40 -52.44
N LEU A 1029 57.03 13.19 -51.99
CA LEU A 1029 56.58 12.92 -50.62
C LEU A 1029 57.66 13.34 -49.61
N ARG A 1030 58.92 13.00 -49.88
CA ARG A 1030 60.07 13.40 -49.06
C ARG A 1030 60.26 14.91 -49.01
N SER A 1031 60.17 15.58 -50.16
CA SER A 1031 60.29 17.04 -50.23
C SER A 1031 59.17 17.76 -49.49
N LYS A 1032 57.96 17.19 -49.46
CA LYS A 1032 56.77 17.80 -48.86
C LYS A 1032 56.70 17.62 -47.35
N TYR A 1033 57.09 16.45 -46.84
CA TYR A 1033 56.92 16.09 -45.42
C TYR A 1033 58.22 15.83 -44.65
N GLY A 1034 59.38 15.90 -45.30
CA GLY A 1034 60.68 15.59 -44.69
C GLY A 1034 60.97 16.41 -43.42
N ASP A 1035 60.80 17.72 -43.50
CA ASP A 1035 61.06 18.63 -42.36
C ASP A 1035 60.12 18.37 -41.17
N ALA A 1036 58.86 18.01 -41.44
CA ALA A 1036 57.88 17.68 -40.41
C ALA A 1036 58.13 16.29 -39.78
N MET A 1037 58.67 15.34 -40.55
CA MET A 1037 58.96 13.99 -40.08
C MET A 1037 60.30 13.87 -39.35
N VAL A 1038 61.29 14.73 -39.63
CA VAL A 1038 62.66 14.62 -39.05
C VAL A 1038 62.70 14.70 -37.52
N THR A 1039 61.73 15.38 -36.92
CA THR A 1039 61.60 15.56 -35.47
C THR A 1039 60.80 14.44 -34.79
N THR A 1040 60.39 13.41 -35.54
CA THR A 1040 59.45 12.37 -35.08
C THR A 1040 60.17 11.04 -34.84
N PRO A 1041 59.70 10.20 -33.90
CA PRO A 1041 60.27 8.88 -33.65
C PRO A 1041 60.30 7.98 -34.89
N GLU A 1042 59.38 8.17 -35.82
CA GLU A 1042 59.21 7.37 -37.02
C GLU A 1042 60.05 7.86 -38.22
N TRP A 1043 60.88 8.89 -38.04
CA TRP A 1043 61.82 9.38 -39.07
C TRP A 1043 62.65 8.27 -39.73
N PRO A 1044 63.28 7.32 -39.01
CA PRO A 1044 64.10 6.29 -39.67
C PRO A 1044 63.30 5.41 -40.64
N MET A 1045 62.03 5.13 -40.33
CA MET A 1045 61.15 4.38 -41.22
C MET A 1045 60.77 5.22 -42.45
N PHE A 1046 60.45 6.50 -42.25
CA PHE A 1046 60.14 7.43 -43.34
C PHE A 1046 61.34 7.67 -44.27
N ASP A 1047 62.53 7.83 -43.69
CA ASP A 1047 63.78 8.01 -44.42
C ASP A 1047 64.10 6.78 -45.30
N LEU A 1048 63.95 5.58 -44.73
CA LEU A 1048 64.18 4.32 -45.42
C LEU A 1048 63.25 4.14 -46.64
N VAL A 1049 61.95 4.42 -46.50
CA VAL A 1049 60.96 4.17 -47.57
C VAL A 1049 60.92 5.28 -48.62
N THR A 1050 61.43 6.47 -48.31
CA THR A 1050 61.49 7.60 -49.26
C THR A 1050 62.87 7.81 -49.88
N GLY A 1051 63.90 7.14 -49.36
CA GLY A 1051 65.26 7.14 -49.90
C GLY A 1051 65.44 6.17 -51.08
N GLN A 1052 66.66 6.10 -51.62
CA GLN A 1052 67.04 5.14 -52.68
C GLN A 1052 67.34 3.74 -52.10
N ALA A 1053 66.47 3.21 -51.25
CA ALA A 1053 66.63 1.88 -50.68
C ALA A 1053 66.17 0.79 -51.67
N GLU A 1054 66.88 -0.34 -51.71
CA GLU A 1054 66.43 -1.50 -52.49
C GLU A 1054 65.20 -2.15 -51.83
N ILE A 1055 64.11 -2.29 -52.60
CA ILE A 1055 62.83 -2.91 -52.20
C ILE A 1055 63.03 -4.36 -51.68
N THR A 1056 64.14 -5.00 -52.01
CA THR A 1056 64.51 -6.36 -51.61
C THR A 1056 65.13 -6.47 -50.21
N SER A 1057 65.54 -5.35 -49.61
CA SER A 1057 66.19 -5.31 -48.29
C SER A 1057 65.29 -5.86 -47.17
N VAL A 1058 65.91 -6.42 -46.13
CA VAL A 1058 65.20 -7.01 -44.99
C VAL A 1058 64.50 -5.90 -44.20
N GLU A 1059 65.16 -4.76 -44.06
CA GLU A 1059 64.69 -3.56 -43.39
C GLU A 1059 63.45 -2.99 -44.08
N PHE A 1060 63.46 -2.89 -45.42
CA PHE A 1060 62.27 -2.45 -46.18
C PHE A 1060 61.12 -3.45 -46.01
N LYS A 1061 61.38 -4.75 -46.06
CA LYS A 1061 60.34 -5.77 -45.86
C LYS A 1061 59.73 -5.73 -44.47
N ILE A 1062 60.52 -5.41 -43.43
CA ILE A 1062 60.02 -5.22 -42.06
C ILE A 1062 59.12 -3.99 -41.99
N VAL A 1063 59.54 -2.84 -42.54
CA VAL A 1063 58.70 -1.64 -42.54
C VAL A 1063 57.45 -1.83 -43.41
N ALA A 1064 57.58 -2.46 -44.57
CA ALA A 1064 56.47 -2.77 -45.45
C ALA A 1064 55.48 -3.74 -44.81
N SER A 1065 55.94 -4.77 -44.07
CA SER A 1065 55.05 -5.70 -43.36
C SER A 1065 54.39 -5.03 -42.15
N GLN A 1066 55.11 -4.19 -41.41
CA GLN A 1066 54.59 -3.43 -40.28
C GLN A 1066 53.50 -2.44 -40.72
N VAL A 1067 53.68 -1.79 -41.87
CA VAL A 1067 52.76 -0.78 -42.39
C VAL A 1067 51.61 -1.39 -43.21
N ALA A 1068 51.84 -2.52 -43.87
CA ALA A 1068 50.77 -3.35 -44.44
C ALA A 1068 49.93 -4.04 -43.34
N GLY A 1069 50.54 -4.31 -42.17
CA GLY A 1069 49.91 -4.86 -40.97
C GLY A 1069 49.27 -3.82 -40.06
N VAL A 1070 49.35 -2.52 -40.35
CA VAL A 1070 48.45 -1.51 -39.76
C VAL A 1070 47.06 -1.84 -40.28
N ASP A 1071 46.35 -2.66 -39.52
CA ASP A 1071 45.04 -3.22 -39.85
C ASP A 1071 44.10 -2.09 -40.31
N GLY A 1072 43.93 -1.96 -41.64
CA GLY A 1072 43.06 -0.95 -42.25
C GLY A 1072 41.63 -1.05 -41.72
N ILE A 1073 41.26 -2.22 -41.19
CA ILE A 1073 40.00 -2.43 -40.49
C ILE A 1073 39.89 -1.63 -39.19
N ASN A 1074 40.93 -1.55 -38.37
CA ASN A 1074 40.89 -0.78 -37.11
C ASN A 1074 40.83 0.73 -37.37
N ALA A 1075 41.56 1.20 -38.39
CA ALA A 1075 41.46 2.59 -38.85
C ALA A 1075 40.06 2.90 -39.40
N PHE A 1076 39.46 1.96 -40.14
CA PHE A 1076 38.09 2.05 -40.59
C PHE A 1076 37.10 2.07 -39.42
N LEU A 1077 37.20 1.16 -38.44
CA LEU A 1077 36.34 1.13 -37.26
C LEU A 1077 36.40 2.44 -36.48
N ALA A 1078 37.60 3.01 -36.32
CA ALA A 1078 37.78 4.32 -35.69
C ALA A 1078 37.08 5.44 -36.48
N SER A 1079 37.37 5.57 -37.78
CA SER A 1079 36.73 6.57 -38.64
C SER A 1079 35.21 6.39 -38.75
N TYR A 1080 34.74 5.15 -38.72
CA TYR A 1080 33.33 4.80 -38.74
C TYR A 1080 32.65 5.28 -37.45
N ARG A 1081 33.27 5.07 -36.29
CA ARG A 1081 32.76 5.60 -35.03
C ARG A 1081 32.73 7.14 -35.06
N ASP A 1082 33.80 7.80 -35.48
CA ASP A 1082 33.82 9.27 -35.54
C ASP A 1082 32.73 9.86 -36.45
N THR A 1083 32.35 9.14 -37.51
CA THR A 1083 31.38 9.61 -38.50
C THR A 1083 29.93 9.23 -38.18
N TYR A 1084 29.71 8.05 -37.58
CA TYR A 1084 28.38 7.45 -37.42
C TYR A 1084 28.00 7.11 -35.98
N ALA A 1085 28.95 7.18 -35.03
CA ALA A 1085 28.72 6.87 -33.63
C ALA A 1085 28.78 8.15 -32.77
N ALA A 1086 27.63 8.64 -32.34
CA ALA A 1086 27.54 9.39 -31.09
C ALA A 1086 27.47 8.40 -29.90
N ASP A 1087 27.60 8.89 -28.66
CA ASP A 1087 27.67 8.09 -27.42
C ASP A 1087 26.78 6.83 -27.46
N GLY A 1088 27.43 5.65 -27.49
CA GLY A 1088 26.77 4.34 -27.41
C GLY A 1088 26.63 3.53 -28.70
N ALA A 1089 27.53 3.63 -29.68
CA ALA A 1089 27.47 2.77 -30.88
C ALA A 1089 27.87 1.30 -30.66
N LEU A 1090 27.32 0.42 -31.51
CA LEU A 1090 27.58 -1.03 -31.60
C LEU A 1090 28.88 -1.38 -32.35
N ALA A 1091 29.67 -0.38 -32.76
CA ALA A 1091 30.94 -0.61 -33.44
C ALA A 1091 32.05 -0.95 -32.42
N PRO A 1092 32.72 -2.11 -32.52
CA PRO A 1092 33.78 -2.51 -31.61
C PRO A 1092 34.99 -1.59 -31.67
N LEU A 1093 35.78 -1.56 -30.59
CA LEU A 1093 37.00 -0.75 -30.50
C LEU A 1093 38.08 -1.26 -31.47
N THR A 1094 38.24 -2.57 -31.54
CA THR A 1094 39.20 -3.30 -32.37
C THR A 1094 38.53 -4.47 -33.07
N ALA A 1095 39.05 -4.86 -34.23
CA ALA A 1095 38.66 -6.09 -34.90
C ALA A 1095 39.24 -7.33 -34.21
N SER A 1096 38.60 -8.49 -34.39
CA SER A 1096 39.12 -9.76 -33.88
C SER A 1096 40.48 -10.10 -34.51
N GLN A 1097 41.36 -10.74 -33.73
CA GLN A 1097 42.66 -11.16 -34.24
C GLN A 1097 42.47 -12.18 -35.38
N PRO A 1098 43.30 -12.12 -36.44
CA PRO A 1098 43.26 -13.13 -37.48
C PRO A 1098 43.62 -14.48 -36.88
N ASP A 1099 42.72 -15.44 -36.95
CA ASP A 1099 43.03 -16.83 -36.62
C ASP A 1099 44.24 -17.26 -37.45
N ALA A 1100 45.36 -17.54 -36.78
CA ALA A 1100 46.59 -18.01 -37.41
C ALA A 1100 46.44 -19.39 -38.10
N GLY A 1101 45.23 -19.97 -38.13
CA GLY A 1101 44.92 -21.30 -38.64
C GLY A 1101 44.18 -21.39 -39.98
N ILE A 1102 43.77 -20.28 -40.62
CA ILE A 1102 42.97 -20.36 -41.88
C ILE A 1102 43.74 -19.84 -43.11
N ALA A 1103 45.06 -19.71 -43.00
CA ALA A 1103 45.93 -19.49 -44.17
C ALA A 1103 46.57 -20.81 -44.66
N SER A 1104 45.76 -21.82 -44.96
CA SER A 1104 46.14 -22.89 -45.89
C SER A 1104 44.92 -23.70 -46.36
N ARG A 1105 44.12 -23.15 -47.28
CA ARG A 1105 43.50 -23.89 -48.39
C ARG A 1105 43.30 -22.98 -49.59
#